data_AF-A0AAD9HKG4-F1
#
_entry.id   AF-A0AAD9HKG4-F1
#
_cell.length_a   1.000
_cell.length_b   1.000
_cell.length_c   1.000
_cell.angle_alpha   90.00
_cell.angle_beta   90.00
_cell.angle_gamma   90.00
#
_symmetry.space_group_name_H-M   'P 1'
#
loop_
_entity.id
_entity.type
_entity.pdbx_description
1 polymer ?
#
loop_
_entity_poly.entity_id
_entity_poly.type
_entity_poly.pdbx_seq_one_letter_code
_entity_poly.pdbx_strand_id
1 'polypeptide(L)'
;MNILFLCTAHNSLSQRLYLSLSKSHNITIEYALSNEAMIEASKLAKPHLIICPFLTTRVPREVYENYLTLIIHPGPPGDAGPSALDWVLMGDDGTEADPETLIRDGTWSESGRPYWGVTVLQAVEEFDAGPVWAFEQFPLQIDSPNITKSSVYRGPVTRAALTATLAAIHRIQTTCIQTASPYTPPPSPGNVKFAPHLVTPLLQAKPAYRDASVTLQKAFLGGVTRHRPLLKAAQRDFNIQSHTAREISRRIRSSDSQPGCLTKLFGPSLYVYGGTIEEGDDFIGQSRPGEIVACRDDAVCVATCDEKAIWITHVRRVKKKTDAMLWPKVSAVSGLRQLGIINDDAVARNCISKATVDWSRAPHTTQQDVWVDFETFPGARRVAFLYFGFYNGAMSTEQCTRMISALDFIISTHVVERPLSAVVLMGGEGYFSNGIALNVIEAAADPALESWLNINRIDDVVYYLLHEFPLRKILTVAGIRGNCAAGGVAMAAACDVVLAGTEVVLNPAYRAIGLHGSEYHSLSYTGRCGSSGATKLLRDMRPLSTTDARTMGLVDHTIPGFGALLDTRMRKLVKSMLTSPKKLAPGAWKSKVDVSPAGLACARAQELGEMSKDFWSPRSSRYHLRRRDFVRKIKAVKTPLRFAAHRRSAGELDEEESEEFDDVISFERKARAALMAEQLKGYVESVALTTPSQRAAASHASESAGKRDLRPVFSCYYDVTA
;
A
#
# COMPACT_ATOMS: atom_id res chain seq x y z
N MET A 1 25.28 -11.99 7.12
CA MET A 1 25.69 -10.70 7.72
C MET A 1 24.57 -10.20 8.62
N ASN A 2 24.87 -9.37 9.62
CA ASN A 2 23.92 -8.44 10.23
C ASN A 2 23.79 -7.20 9.33
N ILE A 3 22.57 -6.88 8.91
CA ILE A 3 22.26 -5.75 8.05
C ILE A 3 21.23 -4.87 8.75
N LEU A 4 21.51 -3.57 8.80
CA LEU A 4 20.56 -2.56 9.27
C LEU A 4 19.90 -1.89 8.06
N PHE A 5 18.58 -1.83 8.05
CA PHE A 5 17.83 -0.97 7.13
C PHE A 5 17.58 0.38 7.79
N LEU A 6 17.97 1.47 7.13
CA LEU A 6 17.52 2.81 7.46
C LEU A 6 16.44 3.23 6.45
N CYS A 7 15.23 3.46 6.92
CA CYS A 7 14.08 3.74 6.06
C CYS A 7 13.24 4.90 6.59
N THR A 8 12.72 5.79 5.75
CA THR A 8 11.67 6.74 6.17
C THR A 8 10.39 6.00 6.59
N ALA A 9 10.09 4.88 5.94
CA ALA A 9 9.00 3.97 6.28
C ALA A 9 9.32 2.55 5.77
N HIS A 10 8.77 1.52 6.42
CA HIS A 10 8.86 0.14 5.92
C HIS A 10 7.90 -0.10 4.74
N ASN A 11 8.19 0.54 3.61
CA ASN A 11 7.38 0.54 2.39
C ASN A 11 7.50 -0.78 1.58
N SER A 12 6.83 -0.85 0.43
CA SER A 12 6.82 -2.05 -0.43
C SER A 12 8.21 -2.54 -0.85
N LEU A 13 9.13 -1.64 -1.22
CA LEU A 13 10.48 -2.01 -1.62
C LEU A 13 11.27 -2.57 -0.43
N SER A 14 11.25 -1.88 0.72
CA SER A 14 11.95 -2.37 1.90
C SER A 14 11.39 -3.70 2.42
N GLN A 15 10.07 -3.94 2.33
CA GLN A 15 9.48 -5.25 2.66
C GLN A 15 9.94 -6.34 1.69
N ARG A 16 10.00 -6.04 0.38
CA ARG A 16 10.48 -7.00 -0.62
C ARG A 16 11.95 -7.38 -0.40
N LEU A 17 12.80 -6.40 -0.10
CA LEU A 17 14.20 -6.63 0.25
C LEU A 17 14.33 -7.41 1.56
N TYR A 18 13.56 -7.04 2.59
CA TYR A 18 13.54 -7.76 3.87
C TYR A 18 13.23 -9.25 3.66
N LEU A 19 12.18 -9.58 2.90
CA LEU A 19 11.80 -10.96 2.61
C LEU A 19 12.86 -11.74 1.83
N SER A 20 13.60 -11.07 0.94
CA SER A 20 14.65 -11.73 0.17
C SER A 20 15.93 -11.92 0.99
N LEU A 21 16.36 -10.90 1.73
CA LEU A 21 17.63 -10.89 2.45
C LEU A 21 17.56 -11.66 3.78
N SER A 22 16.39 -11.71 4.44
CA SER A 22 16.22 -12.45 5.69
C SER A 22 16.42 -13.97 5.55
N LYS A 23 16.47 -14.49 4.32
CA LYS A 23 16.76 -15.91 4.04
C LYS A 23 18.22 -16.29 4.32
N SER A 24 19.14 -15.33 4.26
CA SER A 24 20.59 -15.56 4.38
C SER A 24 21.29 -14.58 5.31
N HIS A 25 20.58 -13.57 5.80
CA HIS A 25 21.12 -12.49 6.63
C HIS A 25 20.18 -12.17 7.80
N ASN A 26 20.76 -11.66 8.88
CA ASN A 26 19.99 -11.11 9.99
C ASN A 26 19.68 -9.64 9.67
N ILE A 27 18.39 -9.29 9.60
CA ILE A 27 17.94 -7.94 9.23
C ILE A 27 17.26 -7.29 10.43
N THR A 28 17.69 -6.07 10.77
CA THR A 28 16.95 -5.17 11.65
C THR A 28 16.66 -3.87 10.92
N ILE A 29 15.59 -3.17 11.30
CA ILE A 29 15.14 -1.96 10.62
C ILE A 29 15.05 -0.85 11.64
N GLU A 30 15.45 0.35 11.25
CA GLU A 30 15.21 1.59 11.97
C GLU A 30 14.55 2.62 11.05
N TYR A 31 13.56 3.33 11.58
CA TYR A 31 13.00 4.49 10.92
C TYR A 31 13.94 5.69 11.01
N ALA A 32 14.17 6.36 9.88
CA ALA A 32 14.97 7.57 9.78
C ALA A 32 14.21 8.79 10.34
N LEU A 33 13.94 8.77 11.66
CA LEU A 33 13.13 9.78 12.36
C LEU A 33 13.92 11.06 12.63
N SER A 34 15.20 10.92 13.00
CA SER A 34 16.16 12.01 13.18
C SER A 34 17.60 11.53 12.94
N ASN A 35 18.55 12.46 12.91
CA ASN A 35 19.97 12.13 12.80
C ASN A 35 20.44 11.31 14.00
N GLU A 36 20.03 11.71 15.20
CA GLU A 36 20.38 11.09 16.47
C GLU A 36 19.86 9.65 16.53
N ALA A 37 18.61 9.42 16.10
CA ALA A 37 18.01 8.10 16.06
C ALA A 37 18.77 7.15 15.12
N MET A 38 19.19 7.62 13.93
CA MET A 38 19.98 6.82 12.98
C MET A 38 21.37 6.48 13.51
N ILE A 39 22.04 7.44 14.17
CA ILE A 39 23.37 7.24 14.77
C ILE A 39 23.27 6.22 15.92
N GLU A 40 22.31 6.40 16.82
CA GLU A 40 22.07 5.51 17.96
C GLU A 40 21.76 4.09 17.49
N ALA A 41 20.82 3.93 16.55
CA ALA A 41 20.46 2.64 15.99
C ALA A 41 21.66 1.92 15.35
N SER A 42 22.53 2.66 14.64
CA SER A 42 23.74 2.10 14.04
C SER A 42 24.72 1.58 15.10
N LYS A 43 24.91 2.35 16.19
CA LYS A 43 25.74 1.96 17.34
C LYS A 43 25.19 0.74 18.09
N LEU A 44 23.87 0.68 18.29
CA LEU A 44 23.19 -0.44 18.93
C LEU A 44 23.24 -1.71 18.07
N ALA A 45 22.90 -1.58 16.78
CA ALA A 45 22.81 -2.72 15.86
C ALA A 45 24.17 -3.30 15.47
N LYS A 46 25.24 -2.48 15.51
CA LYS A 46 26.60 -2.84 15.04
C LYS A 46 26.57 -3.63 13.71
N PRO A 47 25.94 -3.08 12.66
CA PRO A 47 25.75 -3.81 11.42
C PRO A 47 27.07 -4.01 10.68
N HIS A 48 27.18 -5.07 9.88
CA HIS A 48 28.28 -5.15 8.89
C HIS A 48 27.99 -4.27 7.68
N LEU A 49 26.71 -4.07 7.35
CA LEU A 49 26.25 -3.33 6.18
C LEU A 49 24.97 -2.57 6.53
N ILE A 50 24.88 -1.32 6.11
CA ILE A 50 23.64 -0.55 6.15
C ILE A 50 23.08 -0.46 4.73
N ILE A 51 21.79 -0.70 4.58
CA ILE A 51 21.06 -0.51 3.30
C ILE A 51 19.95 0.50 3.55
N CYS A 52 19.78 1.43 2.62
CA CYS A 52 18.76 2.47 2.67
C CYS A 52 17.82 2.31 1.47
N PRO A 53 16.78 1.45 1.57
CA PRO A 53 15.84 1.21 0.48
C PRO A 53 14.96 2.40 0.14
N PHE A 54 14.69 3.27 1.12
CA PHE A 54 13.79 4.40 0.96
C PHE A 54 14.09 5.46 2.02
N LEU A 55 14.68 6.58 1.59
CA LEU A 55 14.94 7.72 2.45
C LEU A 55 14.38 9.02 1.85
N THR A 56 13.95 9.90 2.73
CA THR A 56 13.54 11.28 2.42
C THR A 56 14.44 12.31 3.12
N THR A 57 15.44 11.83 3.85
CA THR A 57 16.41 12.61 4.62
C THR A 57 17.80 12.05 4.34
N ARG A 58 18.83 12.87 4.53
CA ARG A 58 20.22 12.43 4.38
C ARG A 58 20.60 11.48 5.51
N VAL A 59 21.50 10.53 5.21
CA VAL A 59 22.16 9.72 6.23
C VAL A 59 23.21 10.59 6.93
N PRO A 60 23.32 10.58 8.27
CA PRO A 60 24.33 11.36 8.98
C PRO A 60 25.75 10.90 8.64
N ARG A 61 26.68 11.85 8.57
CA ARG A 61 28.11 11.59 8.28
C ARG A 61 28.73 10.52 9.17
N GLU A 62 28.47 10.61 10.46
CA GLU A 62 28.95 9.62 11.44
C GLU A 62 28.49 8.18 11.12
N VAL A 63 27.37 7.99 10.44
CA VAL A 63 26.90 6.65 10.06
C VAL A 63 27.71 6.12 8.88
N TYR A 64 27.79 6.85 7.76
CA TYR A 64 28.45 6.35 6.56
C TYR A 64 29.99 6.35 6.63
N GLU A 65 30.59 7.13 7.54
CA GLU A 65 32.03 7.06 7.81
C GLU A 65 32.43 5.85 8.67
N ASN A 66 31.49 5.31 9.47
CA ASN A 66 31.75 4.17 10.35
C ASN A 66 31.24 2.83 9.80
N TYR A 67 30.20 2.84 8.97
CA TYR A 67 29.57 1.64 8.41
C TYR A 67 29.40 1.75 6.90
N LEU A 68 29.76 0.70 6.15
CA LEU A 68 29.48 0.68 4.72
C LEU A 68 27.97 0.83 4.52
N THR A 69 27.56 1.92 3.88
CA THR A 69 26.16 2.31 3.75
C THR A 69 25.79 2.40 2.29
N LEU A 70 24.79 1.64 1.86
CA LEU A 70 24.30 1.63 0.49
C LEU A 70 22.95 2.35 0.38
N ILE A 71 22.83 3.27 -0.56
CA ILE A 71 21.61 3.95 -0.95
C ILE A 71 21.04 3.28 -2.20
N ILE A 72 19.74 2.99 -2.20
CA ILE A 72 19.02 2.54 -3.39
C ILE A 72 18.39 3.75 -4.06
N HIS A 73 19.01 4.21 -5.15
CA HIS A 73 18.53 5.32 -5.94
C HIS A 73 17.64 4.81 -7.09
N PRO A 74 16.37 5.24 -7.23
CA PRO A 74 15.46 4.80 -8.30
C PRO A 74 15.76 5.49 -9.65
N GLY A 75 17.04 5.63 -9.98
CA GLY A 75 17.55 6.13 -11.24
C GLY A 75 18.81 5.36 -11.69
N PRO A 76 19.11 5.37 -13.00
CA PRO A 76 20.31 4.75 -13.57
C PRO A 76 21.60 5.49 -13.13
N PRO A 77 22.80 4.93 -13.37
CA PRO A 77 24.04 5.59 -13.01
C PRO A 77 24.17 7.00 -13.61
N GLY A 78 24.55 7.96 -12.77
CA GLY A 78 24.67 9.38 -13.14
C GLY A 78 23.37 10.17 -13.08
N ASP A 79 22.21 9.52 -12.92
CA ASP A 79 21.00 10.19 -12.45
C ASP A 79 21.14 10.46 -10.95
N ALA A 80 20.71 11.63 -10.51
CA ALA A 80 20.82 12.05 -9.13
C ALA A 80 19.71 13.05 -8.79
N GLY A 81 19.18 12.97 -7.57
CA GLY A 81 18.15 13.89 -7.09
C GLY A 81 16.86 13.21 -6.62
N PRO A 82 16.04 13.93 -5.82
CA PRO A 82 14.94 13.33 -5.07
C PRO A 82 13.67 13.05 -5.89
N SER A 83 13.68 13.27 -7.20
CA SER A 83 12.49 13.19 -8.08
C SER A 83 12.74 12.42 -9.37
N ALA A 84 13.71 11.51 -9.39
CA ALA A 84 14.12 10.71 -10.55
C ALA A 84 12.93 10.14 -11.37
N LEU A 85 12.01 9.43 -10.70
CA LEU A 85 10.83 8.85 -11.35
C LEU A 85 9.82 9.91 -11.82
N ASP A 86 9.71 11.03 -11.12
CA ASP A 86 8.82 12.11 -11.50
C ASP A 86 9.27 12.74 -12.82
N TRP A 87 10.58 13.03 -12.94
CA TRP A 87 11.18 13.62 -14.14
C TRP A 87 11.02 12.72 -15.37
N VAL A 88 11.42 11.45 -15.27
CA VAL A 88 11.32 10.54 -16.43
C VAL A 88 9.86 10.33 -16.86
N LEU A 89 8.90 10.31 -15.93
CA LEU A 89 7.48 10.15 -16.25
C LEU A 89 6.82 11.44 -16.78
N MET A 90 7.39 12.60 -16.49
CA MET A 90 7.02 13.86 -17.16
C MET A 90 7.47 13.88 -18.64
N GLY A 91 8.46 13.06 -19.00
CA GLY A 91 9.04 12.99 -20.33
C GLY A 91 10.47 13.50 -20.43
N ASP A 92 11.20 13.64 -19.31
CA ASP A 92 12.62 14.01 -19.33
C ASP A 92 13.49 12.89 -19.92
N ASP A 93 14.14 13.17 -21.05
CA ASP A 93 15.09 12.28 -21.71
C ASP A 93 16.55 12.72 -21.56
N GLY A 94 16.81 13.80 -20.81
CA GLY A 94 18.15 14.28 -20.48
C GLY A 94 18.85 15.07 -21.58
N THR A 95 18.19 15.28 -22.71
CA THR A 95 18.70 16.09 -23.83
C THR A 95 18.94 17.53 -23.38
N GLU A 96 17.93 18.16 -22.75
CA GLU A 96 18.07 19.45 -22.09
C GLU A 96 18.87 19.31 -20.78
N ALA A 97 19.96 20.07 -20.68
CA ALA A 97 20.83 20.06 -19.52
C ALA A 97 20.24 20.87 -18.37
N ASP A 98 19.64 22.02 -18.65
CA ASP A 98 19.09 22.93 -17.65
C ASP A 98 17.63 22.57 -17.30
N PRO A 99 17.35 22.09 -16.07
CA PRO A 99 16.00 21.70 -15.66
C PRO A 99 15.00 22.87 -15.68
N GLU A 100 15.43 24.11 -15.48
CA GLU A 100 14.53 25.26 -15.49
C GLU A 100 14.10 25.60 -16.92
N THR A 101 15.00 25.50 -17.89
CA THR A 101 14.69 25.60 -19.33
C THR A 101 13.73 24.50 -19.77
N LEU A 102 13.97 23.24 -19.39
CA LEU A 102 13.07 22.12 -19.71
C LEU A 102 11.64 22.35 -19.20
N ILE A 103 11.49 22.83 -17.96
CA ILE A 103 10.17 23.11 -17.37
C ILE A 103 9.50 24.31 -18.05
N ARG A 104 10.24 25.41 -18.24
CA ARG A 104 9.71 26.67 -18.78
C ARG A 104 9.25 26.51 -20.22
N ASP A 105 10.08 25.89 -21.04
CA ASP A 105 9.84 25.79 -22.48
C ASP A 105 9.00 24.55 -22.81
N GLY A 106 8.84 23.63 -21.85
CA GLY A 106 7.96 22.47 -21.97
C GLY A 106 8.44 21.47 -23.03
N THR A 107 9.73 21.45 -23.32
CA THR A 107 10.38 20.62 -24.36
C THR A 107 10.53 19.16 -23.92
N TRP A 108 9.46 18.59 -23.39
CA TRP A 108 9.40 17.19 -22.98
C TRP A 108 9.52 16.26 -24.19
N SER A 109 10.20 15.14 -24.01
CA SER A 109 10.36 14.13 -25.05
C SER A 109 9.02 13.58 -25.51
N GLU A 110 8.82 13.45 -26.83
CA GLU A 110 7.58 12.90 -27.37
C GLU A 110 7.37 11.45 -26.96
N SER A 111 8.42 10.62 -27.02
CA SER A 111 8.37 9.19 -26.70
C SER A 111 8.88 8.86 -25.29
N GLY A 112 9.62 9.79 -24.66
CA GLY A 112 10.31 9.52 -23.39
C GLY A 112 11.50 8.57 -23.57
N ARG A 113 12.12 8.20 -22.45
CA ARG A 113 13.25 7.26 -22.47
C ARG A 113 12.76 5.82 -22.68
N PRO A 114 13.41 5.03 -23.56
CA PRO A 114 13.04 3.62 -23.77
C PRO A 114 13.44 2.71 -22.59
N TYR A 115 14.38 3.15 -21.76
CA TYR A 115 14.86 2.44 -20.58
C TYR A 115 14.98 3.39 -19.38
N TRP A 116 14.78 2.83 -18.19
CA TRP A 116 15.14 3.44 -16.92
C TRP A 116 15.93 2.44 -16.07
N GLY A 117 16.33 2.83 -14.86
CA GLY A 117 17.16 1.96 -14.02
C GLY A 117 17.11 2.29 -12.54
N VAL A 118 17.84 1.47 -11.78
CA VAL A 118 18.06 1.61 -10.34
C VAL A 118 19.53 1.40 -10.06
N THR A 119 20.09 2.27 -9.21
CA THR A 119 21.49 2.23 -8.80
C THR A 119 21.59 1.95 -7.30
N VAL A 120 22.46 1.02 -6.93
CA VAL A 120 22.88 0.77 -5.55
C VAL A 120 24.25 1.40 -5.40
N LEU A 121 24.30 2.54 -4.71
CA LEU A 121 25.50 3.36 -4.56
C LEU A 121 25.89 3.51 -3.09
N GLN A 122 27.17 3.70 -2.81
CA GLN A 122 27.67 3.95 -1.47
C GLN A 122 27.36 5.39 -1.04
N ALA A 123 26.92 5.60 0.20
CA ALA A 123 26.68 6.92 0.75
C ALA A 123 28.01 7.69 0.91
N VAL A 124 28.01 8.95 0.47
CA VAL A 124 29.08 9.95 0.63
C VAL A 124 28.43 11.29 0.97
N GLU A 125 29.23 12.34 1.16
CA GLU A 125 28.72 13.69 1.47
C GLU A 125 27.87 14.25 0.32
N GLU A 126 28.33 14.08 -0.91
CA GLU A 126 27.63 14.52 -2.11
C GLU A 126 26.41 13.63 -2.44
N PHE A 127 25.28 14.28 -2.73
CA PHE A 127 24.00 13.61 -2.96
C PHE A 127 24.03 12.71 -4.20
N ASP A 128 23.69 11.43 -4.04
CA ASP A 128 23.67 10.39 -5.08
C ASP A 128 24.96 10.29 -5.94
N ALA A 129 26.10 10.71 -5.40
CA ALA A 129 27.36 10.80 -6.15
C ALA A 129 28.39 9.72 -5.81
N GLY A 130 28.09 8.87 -4.82
CA GLY A 130 29.05 7.88 -4.33
C GLY A 130 29.30 6.71 -5.28
N PRO A 131 30.30 5.87 -4.97
CA PRO A 131 30.68 4.71 -5.79
C PRO A 131 29.51 3.76 -6.05
N VAL A 132 29.33 3.35 -7.31
CA VAL A 132 28.27 2.41 -7.71
C VAL A 132 28.71 0.98 -7.42
N TRP A 133 27.98 0.29 -6.55
CA TRP A 133 28.20 -1.12 -6.25
C TRP A 133 27.49 -2.05 -7.25
N ALA A 134 26.32 -1.63 -7.75
CA ALA A 134 25.62 -2.28 -8.83
C ALA A 134 24.53 -1.35 -9.40
N PHE A 135 24.16 -1.56 -10.65
CA PHE A 135 22.91 -1.02 -11.19
C PHE A 135 22.20 -2.05 -12.05
N GLU A 136 20.89 -1.89 -12.20
CA GLU A 136 20.06 -2.67 -13.09
C GLU A 136 19.16 -1.74 -13.90
N GLN A 137 18.78 -2.16 -15.10
CA GLN A 137 17.94 -1.38 -16.01
C GLN A 137 16.75 -2.19 -16.53
N PHE A 138 15.72 -1.49 -16.97
CA PHE A 138 14.47 -2.08 -17.47
C PHE A 138 13.83 -1.20 -18.54
N PRO A 139 13.08 -1.80 -19.48
CA PRO A 139 12.34 -1.03 -20.49
C PRO A 139 11.22 -0.21 -19.84
N LEU A 140 10.98 1.00 -20.35
CA LEU A 140 9.97 1.93 -19.87
C LEU A 140 9.20 2.53 -21.06
N GLN A 141 7.87 2.54 -20.96
CA GLN A 141 6.96 3.17 -21.93
C GLN A 141 6.01 4.09 -21.18
N ILE A 142 6.37 5.36 -21.02
CA ILE A 142 5.70 6.28 -20.09
C ILE A 142 4.22 6.56 -20.44
N ASP A 143 3.83 6.33 -21.70
CA ASP A 143 2.45 6.49 -22.17
C ASP A 143 1.59 5.24 -22.11
N SER A 144 2.12 4.09 -21.64
CA SER A 144 1.28 2.91 -21.41
C SER A 144 0.17 3.23 -20.38
N PRO A 145 -1.09 2.85 -20.61
CA PRO A 145 -2.24 3.27 -19.79
C PRO A 145 -2.12 3.00 -18.27
N ASN A 146 -1.48 1.89 -17.89
CA ASN A 146 -1.36 1.47 -16.48
C ASN A 146 -0.10 2.01 -15.77
N ILE A 147 0.72 2.82 -16.47
CA ILE A 147 1.95 3.38 -15.88
C ILE A 147 1.65 4.61 -15.04
N THR A 148 2.01 4.53 -13.77
CA THR A 148 2.06 5.62 -12.80
C THR A 148 3.40 5.52 -12.07
N LYS A 149 3.81 6.57 -11.36
CA LYS A 149 5.01 6.50 -10.52
C LYS A 149 4.92 5.34 -9.52
N SER A 150 3.75 5.11 -8.92
CA SER A 150 3.56 4.03 -7.96
C SER A 150 3.61 2.63 -8.60
N SER A 151 3.08 2.44 -9.82
CA SER A 151 3.16 1.15 -10.51
C SER A 151 4.58 0.86 -11.01
N VAL A 152 5.31 1.86 -11.50
CA VAL A 152 6.73 1.74 -11.86
C VAL A 152 7.59 1.43 -10.63
N TYR A 153 7.35 2.12 -9.51
CA TYR A 153 8.07 1.90 -8.25
C TYR A 153 7.86 0.47 -7.72
N ARG A 154 6.61 0.01 -7.65
CA ARG A 154 6.26 -1.34 -7.13
C ARG A 154 6.62 -2.48 -8.09
N GLY A 155 6.63 -2.21 -9.39
CA GLY A 155 6.94 -3.21 -10.41
C GLY A 155 8.43 -3.18 -10.78
N PRO A 156 8.78 -2.61 -11.94
CA PRO A 156 10.13 -2.72 -12.50
C PRO A 156 11.23 -2.14 -11.60
N VAL A 157 11.02 -1.01 -10.90
CA VAL A 157 12.00 -0.44 -9.97
C VAL A 157 12.30 -1.40 -8.82
N THR A 158 11.26 -1.99 -8.20
CA THR A 158 11.46 -2.92 -7.09
C THR A 158 12.21 -4.19 -7.53
N ARG A 159 11.93 -4.71 -8.73
CA ARG A 159 12.71 -5.83 -9.31
C ARG A 159 14.17 -5.45 -9.54
N ALA A 160 14.42 -4.34 -10.22
CA ALA A 160 15.76 -3.86 -10.51
C ALA A 160 16.56 -3.57 -9.23
N ALA A 161 15.93 -2.95 -8.23
CA ALA A 161 16.50 -2.70 -6.92
C ALA A 161 16.92 -4.00 -6.21
N LEU A 162 16.06 -5.02 -6.23
CA LEU A 162 16.38 -6.32 -5.64
C LEU A 162 17.58 -6.97 -6.35
N THR A 163 17.58 -7.01 -7.68
CA THR A 163 18.68 -7.57 -8.48
C THR A 163 20.00 -6.83 -8.20
N ALA A 164 19.98 -5.50 -8.25
CA ALA A 164 21.15 -4.68 -7.97
C ALA A 164 21.65 -4.85 -6.52
N THR A 165 20.75 -4.94 -5.54
CA THR A 165 21.12 -5.08 -4.13
C THR A 165 21.78 -6.44 -3.85
N LEU A 166 21.22 -7.52 -4.41
CA LEU A 166 21.82 -8.86 -4.29
C LEU A 166 23.21 -8.90 -4.94
N ALA A 167 23.36 -8.28 -6.12
CA ALA A 167 24.64 -8.19 -6.80
C ALA A 167 25.66 -7.34 -6.01
N ALA A 168 25.24 -6.22 -5.43
CA ALA A 168 26.08 -5.37 -4.60
C ALA A 168 26.59 -6.14 -3.37
N ILE A 169 25.71 -6.84 -2.66
CA ILE A 169 26.09 -7.70 -1.52
C ILE A 169 27.09 -8.78 -1.95
N HIS A 170 26.82 -9.48 -3.05
CA HIS A 170 27.73 -10.51 -3.55
C HIS A 170 29.11 -9.94 -3.92
N ARG A 171 29.16 -8.76 -4.55
CA ARG A 171 30.39 -8.05 -4.90
C ARG A 171 31.17 -7.64 -3.65
N ILE A 172 30.51 -7.11 -2.62
CA ILE A 172 31.13 -6.80 -1.31
C ILE A 172 31.75 -8.06 -0.70
N GLN A 173 31.00 -9.16 -0.65
CA GLN A 173 31.49 -10.43 -0.09
C GLN A 173 32.70 -10.97 -0.86
N THR A 174 32.65 -10.90 -2.19
CA THR A 174 33.75 -11.32 -3.07
C THR A 174 34.99 -10.46 -2.83
N THR A 175 34.85 -9.15 -2.73
CA THR A 175 35.97 -8.25 -2.42
C THR A 175 36.58 -8.58 -1.05
N CYS A 176 35.76 -8.78 -0.01
CA CYS A 176 36.24 -9.16 1.32
C CYS A 176 37.05 -10.45 1.32
N ILE A 177 36.58 -11.44 0.56
CA ILE A 177 37.27 -12.73 0.37
C ILE A 177 38.64 -12.52 -0.30
N GLN A 178 38.70 -11.66 -1.33
CA GLN A 178 39.94 -11.38 -2.06
C GLN A 178 40.94 -10.55 -1.25
N THR A 179 40.46 -9.72 -0.31
CA THR A 179 41.30 -8.91 0.58
C THR A 179 41.77 -9.65 1.83
N ALA A 180 41.25 -10.84 2.12
CA ALA A 180 41.72 -11.65 3.24
C ALA A 180 43.19 -12.06 3.02
N SER A 181 44.04 -11.72 3.98
CA SER A 181 45.52 -11.67 3.91
C SER A 181 46.20 -12.88 3.22
N PRO A 182 47.29 -12.66 2.45
CA PRO A 182 48.19 -13.73 1.98
C PRO A 182 48.94 -14.47 3.10
N TYR A 183 48.89 -13.97 4.34
CA TYR A 183 49.49 -14.60 5.53
C TYR A 183 48.55 -15.55 6.29
N THR A 184 47.33 -15.75 5.79
CA THR A 184 46.44 -16.81 6.26
C THR A 184 46.84 -18.10 5.53
N PRO A 185 47.05 -19.25 6.20
CA PRO A 185 47.34 -20.50 5.52
C PRO A 185 46.33 -20.73 4.40
N PRO A 186 46.73 -21.23 3.22
CA PRO A 186 45.80 -21.44 2.12
C PRO A 186 44.60 -22.24 2.64
N PRO A 187 43.37 -21.73 2.48
CA PRO A 187 42.20 -22.48 2.89
C PRO A 187 42.22 -23.82 2.16
N SER A 188 41.85 -24.91 2.85
CA SER A 188 41.65 -26.20 2.20
C SER A 188 40.78 -26.00 0.94
N PRO A 189 41.11 -26.64 -0.20
CA PRO A 189 40.35 -26.50 -1.43
C PRO A 189 38.85 -26.63 -1.15
N GLY A 190 38.09 -25.57 -1.43
CA GLY A 190 36.63 -25.53 -1.19
C GLY A 190 36.15 -24.77 0.06
N ASN A 191 37.02 -24.11 0.84
CA ASN A 191 36.62 -23.46 2.10
C ASN A 191 37.09 -22.00 2.26
N VAL A 192 36.89 -21.16 1.23
CA VAL A 192 37.14 -19.72 1.34
C VAL A 192 36.00 -19.07 2.16
N LYS A 193 36.25 -18.77 3.43
CA LYS A 193 35.22 -18.25 4.33
C LYS A 193 35.12 -16.73 4.24
N PHE A 194 33.91 -16.24 3.94
CA PHE A 194 33.57 -14.82 4.06
C PHE A 194 33.72 -14.37 5.53
N ALA A 195 34.52 -13.33 5.75
CA ALA A 195 34.76 -12.72 7.05
C ALA A 195 33.98 -11.39 7.18
N PRO A 196 32.82 -11.36 7.87
CA PRO A 196 31.93 -10.19 7.86
C PRO A 196 32.53 -8.90 8.44
N HIS A 197 33.54 -9.02 9.32
CA HIS A 197 34.22 -7.87 9.92
C HIS A 197 35.11 -7.10 8.93
N LEU A 198 35.38 -7.66 7.75
CA LEU A 198 36.12 -6.98 6.66
C LEU A 198 35.21 -6.04 5.86
N VAL A 199 33.90 -6.06 6.08
CA VAL A 199 32.98 -5.10 5.46
C VAL A 199 33.16 -3.75 6.14
N THR A 200 33.87 -2.85 5.46
CA THR A 200 34.17 -1.50 5.96
C THR A 200 33.82 -0.44 4.92
N PRO A 201 33.59 0.83 5.31
CA PRO A 201 33.40 1.95 4.39
C PRO A 201 34.54 2.15 3.39
N LEU A 202 35.74 1.64 3.72
CA LEU A 202 36.96 1.79 2.91
C LEU A 202 37.02 0.81 1.73
N LEU A 203 36.12 -0.17 1.66
CA LEU A 203 36.03 -1.08 0.53
C LEU A 203 35.76 -0.32 -0.77
N GLN A 204 36.54 -0.64 -1.80
CA GLN A 204 36.45 0.04 -3.09
C GLN A 204 35.56 -0.75 -4.05
N ALA A 205 34.50 -0.10 -4.54
CA ALA A 205 33.73 -0.61 -5.67
C ALA A 205 34.59 -0.54 -6.95
N LYS A 206 34.53 -1.57 -7.80
CA LYS A 206 35.25 -1.56 -9.08
C LYS A 206 34.57 -0.56 -10.02
N PRO A 207 35.31 0.32 -10.74
CA PRO A 207 34.70 1.28 -11.68
C PRO A 207 33.74 0.64 -12.68
N ALA A 208 34.08 -0.55 -13.19
CA ALA A 208 33.25 -1.32 -14.12
C ALA A 208 31.84 -1.66 -13.61
N TYR A 209 31.59 -1.62 -12.29
CA TYR A 209 30.24 -1.82 -11.72
C TYR A 209 29.27 -0.70 -12.08
N ARG A 210 29.78 0.48 -12.45
CA ARG A 210 29.01 1.61 -12.98
C ARG A 210 28.67 1.47 -14.46
N ASP A 211 29.49 0.74 -15.21
CA ASP A 211 29.46 0.76 -16.68
C ASP A 211 28.59 -0.34 -17.30
N ALA A 212 28.31 -1.41 -16.55
CA ALA A 212 27.50 -2.53 -17.03
C ALA A 212 26.41 -2.95 -16.03
N SER A 213 25.16 -2.97 -16.49
CA SER A 213 24.00 -3.42 -15.71
C SER A 213 24.14 -4.89 -15.33
N VAL A 214 23.64 -5.27 -14.15
CA VAL A 214 23.81 -6.63 -13.61
C VAL A 214 23.33 -7.72 -14.57
N THR A 215 22.12 -7.63 -15.13
CA THR A 215 21.59 -8.71 -15.98
C THR A 215 22.07 -8.60 -17.42
N LEU A 216 21.91 -7.43 -18.05
CA LEU A 216 22.20 -7.29 -19.48
C LEU A 216 23.69 -7.13 -19.79
N GLN A 217 24.54 -6.86 -18.79
CA GLN A 217 25.95 -6.55 -18.97
C GLN A 217 26.19 -5.44 -20.02
N LYS A 218 25.32 -4.43 -20.04
CA LYS A 218 25.36 -3.30 -20.96
C LYS A 218 25.38 -1.98 -20.18
N ALA A 219 25.94 -0.95 -20.82
CA ALA A 219 25.73 0.43 -20.38
C ALA A 219 24.24 0.78 -20.34
N PHE A 220 23.91 1.88 -19.67
CA PHE A 220 22.53 2.34 -19.60
C PHE A 220 21.99 2.66 -20.99
N LEU A 221 20.84 2.06 -21.34
CA LEU A 221 20.24 2.12 -22.67
C LEU A 221 19.24 3.28 -22.83
N GLY A 222 19.01 4.08 -21.79
CA GLY A 222 18.03 5.18 -21.81
C GLY A 222 18.62 6.56 -22.11
N GLY A 223 19.86 6.62 -22.60
CA GLY A 223 20.52 7.87 -23.02
C GLY A 223 21.22 8.62 -21.88
N VAL A 224 21.39 9.93 -22.05
CA VAL A 224 22.17 10.79 -21.15
C VAL A 224 21.44 10.98 -19.82
N THR A 225 22.12 10.76 -18.70
CA THR A 225 21.60 11.00 -17.35
C THR A 225 22.05 12.36 -16.83
N ARG A 226 21.26 12.96 -15.94
CA ARG A 226 21.48 14.31 -15.42
C ARG A 226 21.17 14.36 -13.93
N HIS A 227 21.81 15.29 -13.23
CA HIS A 227 21.34 15.67 -11.90
C HIS A 227 20.09 16.54 -12.03
N ARG A 228 19.00 16.17 -11.35
CA ARG A 228 17.72 16.87 -11.39
C ARG A 228 17.28 17.30 -9.99
N PRO A 229 16.81 18.56 -9.81
CA PRO A 229 16.36 19.02 -8.51
C PRO A 229 15.02 18.36 -8.13
N LEU A 230 14.56 18.64 -6.89
CA LEU A 230 13.20 18.34 -6.48
C LEU A 230 12.22 19.00 -7.45
N LEU A 231 11.46 18.20 -8.19
CA LEU A 231 10.35 18.71 -8.98
C LEU A 231 9.26 19.17 -8.02
N LYS A 232 8.91 20.45 -8.04
CA LYS A 232 7.92 21.06 -7.12
C LYS A 232 6.49 20.83 -7.62
N ALA A 233 5.50 20.87 -6.72
CA ALA A 233 4.11 20.60 -7.08
C ALA A 233 3.61 21.55 -8.20
N ALA A 234 3.95 22.84 -8.12
CA ALA A 234 3.57 23.84 -9.13
C ALA A 234 4.19 23.58 -10.52
N GLN A 235 5.36 22.92 -10.58
CA GLN A 235 6.01 22.57 -11.85
C GLN A 235 5.36 21.35 -12.53
N ARG A 236 4.39 20.70 -11.87
CA ARG A 236 3.57 19.62 -12.44
C ARG A 236 2.16 20.07 -12.84
N ASP A 237 1.85 21.35 -12.66
CA ASP A 237 0.53 21.87 -13.03
C ASP A 237 0.33 21.78 -14.55
N PHE A 238 -0.93 21.80 -14.97
CA PHE A 238 -1.30 21.78 -16.37
C PHE A 238 -2.34 22.85 -16.68
N ASN A 239 -2.26 23.39 -17.89
CA ASN A 239 -3.31 24.21 -18.46
C ASN A 239 -4.24 23.32 -19.28
N ILE A 240 -5.48 23.14 -18.81
CA ILE A 240 -6.50 22.32 -19.49
C ILE A 240 -6.88 22.86 -20.88
N GLN A 241 -6.62 24.14 -21.14
CA GLN A 241 -6.93 24.79 -22.43
C GLN A 241 -5.84 24.61 -23.49
N SER A 242 -4.62 24.21 -23.10
CA SER A 242 -3.49 24.15 -24.04
C SER A 242 -2.67 22.86 -23.97
N HIS A 243 -2.73 22.10 -22.88
CA HIS A 243 -2.08 20.80 -22.80
C HIS A 243 -3.03 19.71 -23.27
N THR A 244 -2.50 18.83 -24.12
CA THR A 244 -3.16 17.63 -24.63
C THR A 244 -3.50 16.64 -23.51
N ALA A 245 -4.42 15.71 -23.75
CA ALA A 245 -4.73 14.63 -22.82
C ALA A 245 -3.48 13.83 -22.42
N ARG A 246 -2.56 13.59 -23.37
CA ARG A 246 -1.28 12.91 -23.12
C ARG A 246 -0.42 13.65 -22.12
N GLU A 247 -0.23 14.95 -22.31
CA GLU A 247 0.58 15.81 -21.45
C GLU A 247 0.01 15.95 -20.04
N ILE A 248 -1.31 16.06 -19.92
CA ILE A 248 -1.99 16.11 -18.62
C ILE A 248 -1.89 14.75 -17.93
N SER A 249 -2.12 13.67 -18.67
CA SER A 249 -1.99 12.30 -18.17
C SER A 249 -0.59 12.04 -17.59
N ARG A 250 0.49 12.41 -18.30
CA ARG A 250 1.86 12.29 -17.78
C ARG A 250 2.07 13.04 -16.46
N ARG A 251 1.60 14.29 -16.36
CA ARG A 251 1.69 15.12 -15.15
C ARG A 251 0.97 14.50 -13.95
N ILE A 252 -0.23 13.97 -14.18
CA ILE A 252 -0.99 13.28 -13.14
C ILE A 252 -0.25 12.00 -12.72
N ARG A 253 0.11 11.15 -13.68
CA ARG A 253 0.71 9.82 -13.43
C ARG A 253 2.13 9.89 -12.85
N SER A 254 2.93 10.91 -13.17
CA SER A 254 4.26 11.15 -12.57
C SER A 254 4.19 11.51 -11.07
N SER A 255 3.05 12.01 -10.63
CA SER A 255 2.80 12.42 -9.24
C SER A 255 1.96 11.42 -8.44
N ASP A 256 1.55 10.30 -9.05
CA ASP A 256 0.73 9.26 -8.43
C ASP A 256 1.60 8.15 -7.80
N SER A 257 1.64 7.96 -6.49
CA SER A 257 0.57 8.31 -5.53
C SER A 257 0.84 9.51 -4.64
N GLN A 258 2.06 10.06 -4.67
CA GLN A 258 2.47 11.28 -3.98
C GLN A 258 3.41 12.08 -4.87
N PRO A 259 3.34 13.43 -4.89
CA PRO A 259 2.46 14.26 -4.05
C PRO A 259 1.01 14.37 -4.56
N GLY A 260 0.72 13.92 -5.78
CA GLY A 260 -0.46 14.27 -6.56
C GLY A 260 -0.23 15.50 -7.42
N CYS A 261 -0.99 15.63 -8.50
CA CYS A 261 -0.86 16.74 -9.43
C CYS A 261 -1.72 17.88 -8.91
N LEU A 262 -1.08 18.99 -8.54
CA LEU A 262 -1.77 20.18 -8.04
C LEU A 262 -2.35 20.94 -9.23
N THR A 263 -3.66 21.19 -9.22
CA THR A 263 -4.35 21.92 -10.28
C THR A 263 -5.51 22.76 -9.73
N LYS A 264 -5.94 23.75 -10.51
CA LYS A 264 -7.16 24.55 -10.29
C LYS A 264 -8.32 24.16 -11.22
N LEU A 265 -8.23 23.00 -11.88
CA LEU A 265 -9.22 22.51 -12.85
C LEU A 265 -10.68 22.69 -12.41
N PHE A 266 -10.97 22.44 -11.14
CA PHE A 266 -12.33 22.47 -10.58
C PHE A 266 -12.70 23.78 -9.85
N GLY A 267 -11.86 24.82 -9.97
CA GLY A 267 -11.98 26.07 -9.20
C GLY A 267 -10.95 26.17 -8.08
N PRO A 268 -11.16 25.50 -6.92
CA PRO A 268 -10.17 25.51 -5.84
C PRO A 268 -8.95 24.63 -6.20
N SER A 269 -7.81 24.93 -5.59
CA SER A 269 -6.62 24.10 -5.73
C SER A 269 -6.82 22.73 -5.07
N LEU A 270 -6.67 21.67 -5.87
CA LEU A 270 -6.77 20.28 -5.44
C LEU A 270 -5.60 19.47 -5.98
N TYR A 271 -5.22 18.42 -5.25
CA TYR A 271 -4.40 17.36 -5.80
C TYR A 271 -5.30 16.35 -6.51
N VAL A 272 -5.02 16.03 -7.77
CA VAL A 272 -5.74 15.04 -8.57
C VAL A 272 -4.88 13.79 -8.82
N TYR A 273 -5.54 12.64 -9.01
CA TYR A 273 -4.92 11.34 -9.27
C TYR A 273 -5.73 10.55 -10.33
N GLY A 274 -5.13 9.50 -10.88
CA GLY A 274 -5.63 8.83 -12.08
C GLY A 274 -4.93 9.36 -13.32
N GLY A 275 -5.66 10.00 -14.23
CA GLY A 275 -5.12 10.50 -15.49
C GLY A 275 -5.14 9.45 -16.61
N THR A 276 -6.14 8.56 -16.59
CA THR A 276 -6.41 7.64 -17.70
C THR A 276 -7.02 8.44 -18.84
N ILE A 277 -6.47 8.33 -20.05
CA ILE A 277 -7.04 8.99 -21.23
C ILE A 277 -8.28 8.20 -21.67
N GLU A 278 -9.36 8.91 -21.95
CA GLU A 278 -10.52 8.35 -22.64
C GLU A 278 -10.23 8.31 -24.14
N GLU A 279 -10.19 7.11 -24.70
CA GLU A 279 -9.95 6.86 -26.12
C GLU A 279 -11.23 6.48 -26.88
N GLY A 280 -12.36 6.29 -26.19
CA GLY A 280 -13.65 6.05 -26.81
C GLY A 280 -14.21 7.30 -27.48
N ASP A 281 -14.93 7.09 -28.58
CA ASP A 281 -15.51 8.18 -29.39
C ASP A 281 -16.73 8.85 -28.72
N ASP A 282 -17.21 8.29 -27.61
CA ASP A 282 -18.44 8.71 -26.91
C ASP A 282 -18.44 10.19 -26.47
N PHE A 283 -17.27 10.82 -26.35
CA PHE A 283 -17.11 12.18 -25.82
C PHE A 283 -16.38 13.15 -26.78
N ILE A 284 -16.17 12.77 -28.04
CA ILE A 284 -15.42 13.57 -29.01
C ILE A 284 -16.25 14.74 -29.55
N GLY A 285 -15.65 15.95 -29.58
CA GLY A 285 -16.08 17.06 -30.42
C GLY A 285 -17.22 17.96 -29.93
N GLN A 286 -17.78 17.74 -28.73
CA GLN A 286 -18.97 18.49 -28.27
C GLN A 286 -18.81 19.28 -26.96
N SER A 287 -17.67 19.16 -26.27
CA SER A 287 -17.48 19.74 -24.93
C SER A 287 -16.32 20.73 -24.88
N ARG A 288 -16.40 21.71 -23.99
CA ARG A 288 -15.32 22.70 -23.81
C ARG A 288 -14.21 22.10 -22.94
N PRO A 289 -12.92 22.39 -23.21
CA PRO A 289 -11.84 21.91 -22.35
C PRO A 289 -12.05 22.35 -20.89
N GLY A 290 -11.97 21.39 -19.96
CA GLY A 290 -12.26 21.58 -18.54
C GLY A 290 -13.69 21.26 -18.10
N GLU A 291 -14.59 20.99 -19.05
CA GLU A 291 -15.95 20.53 -18.74
C GLU A 291 -15.96 19.07 -18.27
N ILE A 292 -16.75 18.78 -17.22
CA ILE A 292 -16.99 17.40 -16.78
C ILE A 292 -18.01 16.77 -17.74
N VAL A 293 -17.54 15.86 -18.58
CA VAL A 293 -18.36 15.22 -19.63
C VAL A 293 -19.00 13.91 -19.18
N ALA A 294 -18.44 13.28 -18.14
CA ALA A 294 -19.00 12.05 -17.58
C ALA A 294 -18.60 11.79 -16.13
N CYS A 295 -19.38 10.96 -15.45
CA CYS A 295 -19.07 10.35 -14.17
C CYS A 295 -19.26 8.82 -14.30
N ARG A 296 -18.28 8.04 -13.87
CA ARG A 296 -18.32 6.57 -13.86
C ARG A 296 -17.48 6.02 -12.72
N ASP A 297 -17.99 5.03 -12.00
CA ASP A 297 -17.26 4.32 -10.92
C ASP A 297 -16.60 5.28 -9.91
N ASP A 298 -17.32 6.35 -9.54
CA ASP A 298 -16.88 7.44 -8.65
C ASP A 298 -15.72 8.33 -9.18
N ALA A 299 -15.35 8.17 -10.45
CA ALA A 299 -14.44 9.04 -11.19
C ALA A 299 -15.20 10.09 -12.01
N VAL A 300 -14.51 11.18 -12.36
CA VAL A 300 -15.01 12.20 -13.29
C VAL A 300 -14.14 12.23 -14.55
N CYS A 301 -14.77 12.33 -15.72
CA CYS A 301 -14.11 12.50 -17.01
C CYS A 301 -14.16 13.97 -17.42
N VAL A 302 -13.02 14.53 -17.82
CA VAL A 302 -12.90 15.95 -18.15
C VAL A 302 -12.34 16.13 -19.55
N ALA A 303 -13.01 16.93 -20.38
CA ALA A 303 -12.59 17.23 -21.75
C ALA A 303 -11.26 18.00 -21.78
N THR A 304 -10.41 17.71 -22.78
CA THR A 304 -9.11 18.34 -23.03
C THR A 304 -9.12 19.12 -24.35
N CYS A 305 -8.08 19.93 -24.60
CA CYS A 305 -8.01 20.81 -25.77
C CYS A 305 -7.83 20.08 -27.11
N ASP A 306 -7.44 18.81 -27.08
CA ASP A 306 -7.17 17.96 -28.24
C ASP A 306 -8.33 17.00 -28.57
N GLU A 307 -9.57 17.42 -28.26
CA GLU A 307 -10.81 16.67 -28.50
C GLU A 307 -10.83 15.27 -27.87
N LYS A 308 -10.11 15.12 -26.76
CA LYS A 308 -10.09 13.91 -25.91
C LYS A 308 -10.64 14.23 -24.53
N ALA A 309 -10.59 13.25 -23.64
CA ALA A 309 -10.89 13.45 -22.24
C ALA A 309 -9.96 12.66 -21.33
N ILE A 310 -9.94 13.02 -20.05
CA ILE A 310 -9.11 12.39 -19.01
C ILE A 310 -9.95 12.06 -17.79
N TRP A 311 -9.82 10.83 -17.32
CA TRP A 311 -10.45 10.35 -16.10
C TRP A 311 -9.61 10.72 -14.87
N ILE A 312 -10.22 11.48 -13.98
CA ILE A 312 -9.73 11.76 -12.64
C ILE A 312 -10.47 10.85 -11.67
N THR A 313 -9.75 9.90 -11.07
CA THR A 313 -10.38 8.89 -10.20
C THR A 313 -10.44 9.34 -8.75
N HIS A 314 -9.48 10.15 -8.31
CA HIS A 314 -9.39 10.59 -6.92
C HIS A 314 -8.93 12.05 -6.81
N VAL A 315 -9.34 12.69 -5.73
CA VAL A 315 -8.93 14.04 -5.35
C VAL A 315 -8.48 14.10 -3.88
N ARG A 316 -7.66 15.09 -3.55
CA ARG A 316 -7.30 15.44 -2.18
C ARG A 316 -7.21 16.96 -2.04
N ARG A 317 -7.82 17.50 -0.98
CA ARG A 317 -7.74 18.92 -0.64
C ARG A 317 -6.31 19.30 -0.26
N VAL A 318 -5.90 20.52 -0.61
CA VAL A 318 -4.61 21.08 -0.18
C VAL A 318 -4.67 21.36 1.33
N LYS A 319 -3.63 20.95 2.05
CA LYS A 319 -3.48 21.26 3.48
C LYS A 319 -3.18 22.74 3.65
N LYS A 320 -4.08 23.49 4.28
CA LYS A 320 -3.88 24.89 4.67
C LYS A 320 -3.03 24.98 5.94
N LYS A 321 -2.49 26.16 6.22
CA LYS A 321 -1.76 26.42 7.49
C LYS A 321 -2.64 26.18 8.73
N THR A 322 -3.95 26.40 8.59
CA THR A 322 -4.96 26.17 9.63
C THR A 322 -5.31 24.69 9.83
N ASP A 323 -4.97 23.82 8.87
CA ASP A 323 -5.26 22.40 8.98
C ASP A 323 -4.17 21.72 9.80
N ALA A 324 -4.56 21.04 10.89
CA ALA A 324 -3.61 20.27 11.69
C ALA A 324 -2.98 19.12 10.87
N MET A 325 -3.77 18.49 10.00
CA MET A 325 -3.44 17.22 9.33
C MET A 325 -3.70 17.29 7.82
N LEU A 326 -3.10 16.36 7.05
CA LEU A 326 -3.42 16.23 5.63
C LEU A 326 -4.88 15.77 5.44
N TRP A 327 -5.51 16.13 4.33
CA TRP A 327 -6.83 15.60 3.99
C TRP A 327 -6.75 14.18 3.42
N PRO A 328 -7.79 13.33 3.58
CA PRO A 328 -7.83 12.00 2.99
C PRO A 328 -7.88 12.12 1.46
N LYS A 329 -7.37 11.09 0.77
CA LYS A 329 -7.52 10.97 -0.67
C LYS A 329 -8.78 10.15 -0.96
N VAL A 330 -9.79 10.77 -1.53
CA VAL A 330 -11.12 10.17 -1.79
C VAL A 330 -11.40 10.10 -3.28
N SER A 331 -12.42 9.33 -3.69
CA SER A 331 -12.88 9.30 -5.07
C SER A 331 -13.27 10.70 -5.55
N ALA A 332 -13.12 10.97 -6.85
CA ALA A 332 -13.30 12.31 -7.40
C ALA A 332 -14.74 12.80 -7.21
N VAL A 333 -15.75 11.96 -7.51
CA VAL A 333 -17.16 12.32 -7.33
C VAL A 333 -17.45 12.68 -5.88
N SER A 334 -17.06 11.82 -4.94
CA SER A 334 -17.28 12.06 -3.49
C SER A 334 -16.59 13.34 -3.02
N GLY A 335 -15.30 13.53 -3.36
CA GLY A 335 -14.53 14.69 -2.94
C GLY A 335 -15.02 16.02 -3.51
N LEU A 336 -15.43 16.03 -4.79
CA LEU A 336 -15.98 17.22 -5.45
C LEU A 336 -17.38 17.56 -4.90
N ARG A 337 -18.21 16.55 -4.62
CA ARG A 337 -19.52 16.74 -3.98
C ARG A 337 -19.39 17.33 -2.57
N GLN A 338 -18.48 16.78 -1.75
CA GLN A 338 -18.20 17.32 -0.40
C GLN A 338 -17.68 18.77 -0.41
N LEU A 339 -17.19 19.26 -1.55
CA LEU A 339 -16.75 20.64 -1.74
C LEU A 339 -17.82 21.54 -2.36
N GLY A 340 -19.00 20.99 -2.71
CA GLY A 340 -20.06 21.73 -3.39
C GLY A 340 -19.73 22.10 -4.84
N ILE A 341 -18.73 21.45 -5.46
CA ILE A 341 -18.31 21.71 -6.84
C ILE A 341 -19.26 21.03 -7.83
N ILE A 342 -19.71 19.83 -7.49
CA ILE A 342 -20.77 19.09 -8.21
C ILE A 342 -21.88 18.75 -7.24
N ASN A 343 -23.13 18.72 -7.71
CA ASN A 343 -24.30 18.30 -6.94
C ASN A 343 -24.83 16.95 -7.47
N ASP A 344 -25.75 16.34 -6.74
CA ASP A 344 -26.30 15.04 -7.11
C ASP A 344 -27.01 15.08 -8.48
N ASP A 345 -27.64 16.20 -8.85
CA ASP A 345 -28.23 16.38 -10.18
C ASP A 345 -27.17 16.36 -11.30
N ALA A 346 -26.04 17.03 -11.11
CA ALA A 346 -24.94 17.03 -12.08
C ALA A 346 -24.30 15.65 -12.20
N VAL A 347 -24.12 14.95 -11.07
CA VAL A 347 -23.65 13.56 -11.08
C VAL A 347 -24.63 12.67 -11.83
N ALA A 348 -25.93 12.77 -11.54
CA ALA A 348 -26.96 11.95 -12.20
C ALA A 348 -27.05 12.23 -13.71
N ARG A 349 -26.99 13.51 -14.12
CA ARG A 349 -26.99 13.90 -15.56
C ARG A 349 -25.77 13.39 -16.31
N ASN A 350 -24.60 13.41 -15.67
CA ASN A 350 -23.34 12.98 -16.27
C ASN A 350 -23.02 11.51 -15.98
N CYS A 351 -23.88 10.80 -15.23
CA CYS A 351 -23.67 9.40 -14.89
C CYS A 351 -23.87 8.57 -16.16
N ILE A 352 -22.78 8.00 -16.65
CA ILE A 352 -22.83 7.10 -17.78
C ILE A 352 -22.90 5.66 -17.29
N SER A 353 -23.44 4.78 -18.13
CA SER A 353 -23.49 3.36 -17.84
C SER A 353 -22.09 2.77 -17.68
N LYS A 354 -22.05 1.51 -17.22
CA LYS A 354 -20.83 0.70 -17.17
C LYS A 354 -20.12 0.75 -18.52
N ALA A 355 -18.80 0.68 -18.49
CA ALA A 355 -17.98 0.66 -19.72
C ALA A 355 -18.43 -0.42 -20.72
N THR A 356 -18.94 -1.55 -20.22
CA THR A 356 -19.55 -2.61 -21.01
C THR A 356 -20.78 -3.18 -20.29
N VAL A 357 -21.81 -3.58 -21.04
CA VAL A 357 -23.05 -4.15 -20.49
C VAL A 357 -22.80 -5.53 -19.88
N ASP A 358 -21.92 -6.30 -20.48
CA ASP A 358 -21.59 -7.69 -20.14
C ASP A 358 -20.35 -7.82 -19.22
N TRP A 359 -19.89 -6.72 -18.64
CA TRP A 359 -18.68 -6.63 -17.83
C TRP A 359 -17.37 -7.01 -18.56
N SER A 360 -17.37 -7.20 -19.87
CA SER A 360 -16.13 -7.43 -20.63
C SER A 360 -15.17 -6.24 -20.50
N ARG A 361 -13.88 -6.47 -20.73
CA ARG A 361 -12.90 -5.36 -20.73
C ARG A 361 -13.19 -4.46 -21.93
N ALA A 362 -13.25 -3.15 -21.71
CA ALA A 362 -13.41 -2.18 -22.79
C ALA A 362 -12.29 -2.34 -23.85
N PRO A 363 -12.62 -2.21 -25.15
CA PRO A 363 -11.65 -2.39 -26.24
C PRO A 363 -10.65 -1.23 -26.36
N HIS A 364 -10.97 -0.07 -25.78
CA HIS A 364 -10.14 1.13 -25.72
C HIS A 364 -9.80 1.49 -24.28
N THR A 365 -8.86 2.42 -24.09
CA THR A 365 -8.54 2.93 -22.76
C THR A 365 -9.69 3.78 -22.22
N THR A 366 -10.18 3.45 -21.03
CA THR A 366 -11.26 4.16 -20.33
C THR A 366 -11.22 3.85 -18.83
N GLN A 367 -12.01 4.56 -18.02
CA GLN A 367 -12.22 4.19 -16.63
C GLN A 367 -13.10 2.94 -16.55
N GLN A 368 -12.50 1.84 -16.09
CA GLN A 368 -13.16 0.59 -15.75
C GLN A 368 -12.36 -0.10 -14.65
N ASP A 369 -12.90 -0.11 -13.43
CA ASP A 369 -12.20 -0.72 -12.29
C ASP A 369 -12.58 -2.20 -12.08
N VAL A 370 -13.66 -2.70 -12.69
CA VAL A 370 -14.08 -4.12 -12.64
C VAL A 370 -14.41 -4.64 -14.04
N TRP A 371 -13.89 -5.82 -14.38
CA TRP A 371 -14.26 -6.54 -15.61
C TRP A 371 -14.14 -8.06 -15.46
N VAL A 372 -14.83 -8.79 -16.33
CA VAL A 372 -14.87 -10.25 -16.38
C VAL A 372 -14.41 -10.71 -17.76
N ASP A 373 -13.48 -11.65 -17.78
CA ASP A 373 -13.09 -12.35 -19.00
C ASP A 373 -13.48 -13.84 -18.91
N PHE A 374 -14.20 -14.34 -19.91
CA PHE A 374 -14.64 -15.74 -19.95
C PHE A 374 -13.77 -16.55 -20.92
N GLU A 375 -13.11 -17.59 -20.40
CA GLU A 375 -12.45 -18.60 -21.24
C GLU A 375 -13.33 -19.85 -21.35
N THR A 376 -13.51 -20.37 -22.57
CA THR A 376 -14.28 -21.61 -22.84
C THR A 376 -13.34 -22.79 -23.10
N PHE A 377 -13.66 -23.93 -22.49
CA PHE A 377 -12.93 -25.20 -22.54
C PHE A 377 -13.78 -26.28 -23.23
N PRO A 378 -13.18 -27.45 -23.58
CA PRO A 378 -13.93 -28.56 -24.18
C PRO A 378 -15.20 -28.93 -23.40
N GLY A 379 -16.28 -29.23 -24.12
CA GLY A 379 -17.60 -29.51 -23.53
C GLY A 379 -18.36 -28.27 -23.06
N ALA A 380 -18.10 -27.10 -23.68
CA ALA A 380 -18.75 -25.80 -23.39
C ALA A 380 -18.60 -25.30 -21.94
N ARG A 381 -17.65 -25.85 -21.18
CA ARG A 381 -17.32 -25.42 -19.81
C ARG A 381 -16.60 -24.08 -19.84
N ARG A 382 -16.96 -23.17 -18.95
CA ARG A 382 -16.38 -21.83 -18.88
C ARG A 382 -15.67 -21.55 -17.56
N VAL A 383 -14.70 -20.66 -17.59
CA VAL A 383 -14.10 -20.04 -16.41
C VAL A 383 -14.28 -18.54 -16.51
N ALA A 384 -14.72 -17.92 -15.41
CA ALA A 384 -14.80 -16.46 -15.29
C ALA A 384 -13.56 -15.95 -14.57
N PHE A 385 -12.77 -15.11 -15.22
CA PHE A 385 -11.67 -14.37 -14.61
C PHE A 385 -12.16 -12.96 -14.27
N LEU A 386 -12.43 -12.71 -12.98
CA LEU A 386 -12.89 -11.42 -12.46
C LEU A 386 -11.70 -10.56 -12.03
N TYR A 387 -11.54 -9.44 -12.68
CA TYR A 387 -10.52 -8.43 -12.38
C TYR A 387 -11.14 -7.25 -11.65
N PHE A 388 -10.41 -6.71 -10.68
CA PHE A 388 -10.84 -5.54 -9.89
C PHE A 388 -9.63 -4.67 -9.55
N GLY A 389 -9.42 -3.62 -10.34
CA GLY A 389 -8.30 -2.69 -10.28
C GLY A 389 -8.52 -1.52 -9.31
N PHE A 390 -8.98 -1.79 -8.08
CA PHE A 390 -9.26 -0.72 -7.12
C PHE A 390 -7.99 0.04 -6.73
N TYR A 391 -8.11 1.37 -6.65
CA TYR A 391 -6.98 2.25 -6.41
C TYR A 391 -6.29 1.95 -5.07
N ASN A 392 -4.99 1.72 -5.09
CA ASN A 392 -4.19 1.22 -3.96
C ASN A 392 -4.69 -0.11 -3.33
N GLY A 393 -5.51 -0.89 -4.05
CA GLY A 393 -6.10 -2.13 -3.53
C GLY A 393 -7.09 -1.92 -2.38
N ALA A 394 -7.45 -0.68 -2.06
CA ALA A 394 -8.45 -0.35 -1.04
C ALA A 394 -9.85 -0.58 -1.63
N MET A 395 -10.72 -1.28 -0.90
CA MET A 395 -12.05 -1.64 -1.35
C MET A 395 -13.09 -0.82 -0.57
N SER A 396 -13.69 0.19 -1.19
CA SER A 396 -14.80 0.94 -0.56
C SER A 396 -16.10 0.13 -0.56
N THR A 397 -17.09 0.57 0.22
CA THR A 397 -18.43 -0.02 0.25
C THR A 397 -19.05 -0.08 -1.16
N GLU A 398 -18.91 0.99 -1.96
CA GLU A 398 -19.41 1.09 -3.33
C GLU A 398 -18.64 0.18 -4.29
N GLN A 399 -17.31 0.10 -4.17
CA GLN A 399 -16.47 -0.79 -4.96
C GLN A 399 -16.81 -2.26 -4.70
N CYS A 400 -16.99 -2.65 -3.44
CA CYS A 400 -17.47 -3.98 -3.08
C CYS A 400 -18.88 -4.24 -3.65
N THR A 401 -19.78 -3.25 -3.62
CA THR A 401 -21.12 -3.38 -4.20
C THR A 401 -21.07 -3.58 -5.72
N ARG A 402 -20.20 -2.85 -6.43
CA ARG A 402 -19.94 -3.07 -7.87
C ARG A 402 -19.37 -4.47 -8.12
N MET A 403 -18.42 -4.92 -7.30
CA MET A 403 -17.87 -6.26 -7.39
C MET A 403 -18.93 -7.34 -7.19
N ILE A 404 -19.82 -7.20 -6.20
CA ILE A 404 -20.96 -8.11 -5.98
C ILE A 404 -21.86 -8.15 -7.22
N SER A 405 -22.15 -6.99 -7.82
CA SER A 405 -22.95 -6.93 -9.05
C SER A 405 -22.29 -7.70 -10.21
N ALA A 406 -20.96 -7.75 -10.27
CA ALA A 406 -20.23 -8.56 -11.25
C ALA A 406 -20.27 -10.05 -10.90
N LEU A 407 -20.21 -10.41 -9.61
CA LEU A 407 -20.37 -11.79 -9.14
C LEU A 407 -21.77 -12.33 -9.43
N ASP A 408 -22.81 -11.52 -9.21
CA ASP A 408 -24.20 -11.83 -9.57
C ASP A 408 -24.34 -12.08 -11.06
N PHE A 409 -23.74 -11.22 -11.89
CA PHE A 409 -23.70 -11.43 -13.33
C PHE A 409 -22.99 -12.74 -13.71
N ILE A 410 -21.84 -13.04 -13.10
CA ILE A 410 -21.13 -14.32 -13.32
C ILE A 410 -22.06 -15.49 -13.01
N ILE A 411 -22.73 -15.48 -11.85
CA ILE A 411 -23.70 -16.50 -11.45
C ILE A 411 -24.86 -16.59 -12.45
N SER A 412 -25.42 -15.47 -12.91
CA SER A 412 -26.53 -15.47 -13.85
C SER A 412 -26.15 -16.05 -15.21
N THR A 413 -24.86 -16.07 -15.56
CA THR A 413 -24.41 -16.75 -16.77
C THR A 413 -24.27 -18.27 -16.61
N HIS A 414 -24.31 -18.82 -15.39
CA HIS A 414 -24.18 -20.27 -15.16
C HIS A 414 -25.47 -21.01 -15.53
N VAL A 415 -25.50 -21.57 -16.74
CA VAL A 415 -26.63 -22.35 -17.28
C VAL A 415 -26.17 -23.72 -17.74
N VAL A 416 -27.12 -24.66 -17.92
CA VAL A 416 -26.85 -26.06 -18.26
C VAL A 416 -26.05 -26.19 -19.57
N GLU A 417 -26.33 -25.35 -20.56
CA GLU A 417 -25.69 -25.34 -21.87
C GLU A 417 -24.29 -24.73 -21.86
N ARG A 418 -23.97 -23.90 -20.87
CA ARG A 418 -22.71 -23.16 -20.76
C ARG A 418 -22.24 -23.10 -19.29
N PRO A 419 -21.97 -24.24 -18.65
CA PRO A 419 -21.73 -24.30 -17.22
C PRO A 419 -20.40 -23.65 -16.85
N LEU A 420 -20.39 -22.87 -15.77
CA LEU A 420 -19.15 -22.41 -15.14
C LEU A 420 -18.52 -23.54 -14.33
N SER A 421 -17.21 -23.74 -14.52
CA SER A 421 -16.41 -24.68 -13.75
C SER A 421 -15.60 -23.98 -12.65
N ALA A 422 -15.23 -22.73 -12.86
CA ALA A 422 -14.53 -21.93 -11.87
C ALA A 422 -14.77 -20.43 -12.03
N VAL A 423 -14.58 -19.69 -10.94
CA VAL A 423 -14.38 -18.25 -10.91
C VAL A 423 -12.99 -17.97 -10.33
N VAL A 424 -12.25 -17.07 -10.97
CA VAL A 424 -10.90 -16.67 -10.58
C VAL A 424 -10.89 -15.19 -10.24
N LEU A 425 -10.64 -14.85 -8.98
CA LEU A 425 -10.41 -13.47 -8.55
C LEU A 425 -8.97 -13.07 -8.93
N MET A 426 -8.80 -12.10 -9.81
CA MET A 426 -7.50 -11.72 -10.37
C MET A 426 -6.92 -10.41 -9.81
N GLY A 427 -7.73 -9.66 -9.04
CA GLY A 427 -7.36 -8.35 -8.49
C GLY A 427 -6.87 -7.35 -9.54
N GLY A 428 -6.19 -6.31 -9.07
CA GLY A 428 -5.49 -5.34 -9.91
C GLY A 428 -4.04 -5.75 -10.21
N GLU A 429 -3.39 -5.04 -11.15
CA GLU A 429 -1.98 -5.29 -11.48
C GLU A 429 -1.04 -4.95 -10.31
N GLY A 430 -1.31 -3.86 -9.58
CA GLY A 430 -0.48 -3.40 -8.47
C GLY A 430 -0.77 -4.09 -7.14
N TYR A 431 -2.03 -4.48 -6.92
CA TYR A 431 -2.51 -5.11 -5.69
C TYR A 431 -3.60 -6.12 -6.02
N PHE A 432 -3.61 -7.23 -5.29
CA PHE A 432 -4.81 -8.05 -5.24
C PHE A 432 -5.90 -7.32 -4.44
N SER A 433 -5.65 -7.07 -3.16
CA SER A 433 -6.48 -6.23 -2.28
C SER A 433 -5.72 -5.92 -0.99
N ASN A 434 -6.02 -4.78 -0.37
CA ASN A 434 -5.54 -4.36 0.95
C ASN A 434 -6.69 -4.27 1.98
N GLY A 435 -7.89 -4.77 1.65
CA GLY A 435 -9.09 -4.71 2.49
C GLY A 435 -9.81 -3.35 2.45
N ILE A 436 -10.41 -2.97 3.57
CA ILE A 436 -11.27 -1.78 3.71
C ILE A 436 -10.60 -0.47 3.24
N ALA A 437 -11.41 0.45 2.70
CA ALA A 437 -10.95 1.73 2.20
C ALA A 437 -10.79 2.79 3.29
N LEU A 438 -9.69 2.72 4.04
CA LEU A 438 -9.41 3.63 5.17
C LEU A 438 -9.52 5.13 4.84
N ASN A 439 -9.21 5.56 3.61
CA ASN A 439 -9.38 6.97 3.23
C ASN A 439 -10.85 7.38 3.08
N VAL A 440 -11.70 6.49 2.56
CA VAL A 440 -13.14 6.73 2.43
C VAL A 440 -13.76 6.77 3.82
N ILE A 441 -13.43 5.78 4.65
CA ILE A 441 -13.83 5.72 6.06
C ILE A 441 -13.46 6.99 6.83
N GLU A 442 -12.20 7.43 6.73
CA GLU A 442 -11.71 8.62 7.45
C GLU A 442 -12.31 9.93 6.92
N ALA A 443 -12.84 9.93 5.70
CA ALA A 443 -13.53 11.08 5.11
C ALA A 443 -15.05 11.07 5.33
N ALA A 444 -15.61 9.96 5.84
CA ALA A 444 -17.03 9.83 6.13
C ALA A 444 -17.42 10.70 7.35
N ALA A 445 -18.70 11.09 7.39
CA ALA A 445 -19.24 11.84 8.54
C ALA A 445 -19.20 11.01 9.83
N ASP A 446 -19.47 9.71 9.72
CA ASP A 446 -19.28 8.73 10.79
C ASP A 446 -18.31 7.64 10.31
N PRO A 447 -17.01 7.75 10.65
CA PRO A 447 -16.03 6.74 10.30
C PRO A 447 -16.27 5.37 10.93
N ALA A 448 -16.94 5.27 12.08
CA ALA A 448 -17.22 3.97 12.69
C ALA A 448 -18.31 3.24 11.90
N LEU A 449 -19.39 3.94 11.56
CA LEU A 449 -20.44 3.42 10.69
C LEU A 449 -19.92 3.04 9.29
N GLU A 450 -19.12 3.90 8.65
CA GLU A 450 -18.54 3.55 7.34
C GLU A 450 -17.60 2.34 7.42
N SER A 451 -16.85 2.19 8.52
CA SER A 451 -16.03 0.98 8.73
C SER A 451 -16.90 -0.29 8.79
N TRP A 452 -18.05 -0.21 9.45
CA TRP A 452 -19.00 -1.31 9.59
C TRP A 452 -19.68 -1.68 8.27
N LEU A 453 -20.13 -0.68 7.52
CA LEU A 453 -20.72 -0.89 6.19
C LEU A 453 -19.70 -1.52 5.24
N ASN A 454 -18.47 -0.99 5.25
CA ASN A 454 -17.42 -1.47 4.36
C ASN A 454 -17.00 -2.90 4.67
N ILE A 455 -16.79 -3.25 5.95
CA ILE A 455 -16.38 -4.63 6.31
C ILE A 455 -17.48 -5.64 6.02
N ASN A 456 -18.75 -5.30 6.28
CA ASN A 456 -19.87 -6.18 5.92
C ASN A 456 -19.89 -6.44 4.41
N ARG A 457 -19.67 -5.41 3.58
CA ARG A 457 -19.61 -5.60 2.13
C ARG A 457 -18.44 -6.46 1.65
N ILE A 458 -17.30 -6.46 2.34
CA ILE A 458 -16.22 -7.41 2.06
C ILE A 458 -16.63 -8.82 2.50
N ASP A 459 -17.23 -8.98 3.68
CA ASP A 459 -17.76 -10.28 4.13
C ASP A 459 -18.79 -10.85 3.16
N ASP A 460 -19.60 -10.00 2.54
CA ASP A 460 -20.56 -10.42 1.52
C ASP A 460 -19.85 -10.93 0.26
N VAL A 461 -18.77 -10.28 -0.20
CA VAL A 461 -17.92 -10.83 -1.28
C VAL A 461 -17.34 -12.19 -0.88
N VAL A 462 -16.82 -12.33 0.34
CA VAL A 462 -16.24 -13.59 0.83
C VAL A 462 -17.31 -14.68 0.95
N TYR A 463 -18.54 -14.34 1.30
CA TYR A 463 -19.66 -15.27 1.34
C TYR A 463 -19.96 -15.89 -0.04
N TYR A 464 -19.80 -15.15 -1.15
CA TYR A 464 -19.91 -15.75 -2.48
C TYR A 464 -18.87 -16.87 -2.68
N LEU A 465 -17.64 -16.65 -2.19
CA LEU A 465 -16.53 -17.59 -2.33
C LEU A 465 -16.71 -18.85 -1.47
N LEU A 466 -17.27 -18.69 -0.27
CA LEU A 466 -17.46 -19.80 0.67
C LEU A 466 -18.78 -20.55 0.46
N HIS A 467 -19.82 -19.88 -0.04
CA HIS A 467 -21.17 -20.41 -0.14
C HIS A 467 -21.73 -20.40 -1.57
N GLU A 468 -21.91 -19.22 -2.18
CA GLU A 468 -22.71 -19.12 -3.43
C GLU A 468 -22.10 -19.91 -4.60
N PHE A 469 -20.79 -19.79 -4.83
CA PHE A 469 -20.12 -20.56 -5.88
C PHE A 469 -20.02 -22.05 -5.54
N PRO A 470 -19.57 -22.45 -4.33
CA PRO A 470 -19.54 -23.86 -3.93
C PRO A 470 -20.90 -24.57 -3.99
N LEU A 471 -21.99 -23.91 -3.59
CA LEU A 471 -23.36 -24.43 -3.68
C LEU A 471 -23.72 -24.84 -5.12
N ARG A 472 -23.20 -24.10 -6.11
CA ARG A 472 -23.38 -24.34 -7.55
C ARG A 472 -22.27 -25.20 -8.15
N LYS A 473 -21.40 -25.79 -7.32
CA LYS A 473 -20.24 -26.61 -7.74
C LYS A 473 -19.25 -25.85 -8.64
N ILE A 474 -19.17 -24.53 -8.47
CA ILE A 474 -18.20 -23.67 -9.15
C ILE A 474 -16.98 -23.54 -8.24
N LEU A 475 -15.80 -23.89 -8.74
CA LEU A 475 -14.54 -23.76 -8.00
C LEU A 475 -14.17 -22.28 -7.82
N THR A 476 -13.68 -21.91 -6.64
CA THR A 476 -13.19 -20.55 -6.37
C THR A 476 -11.67 -20.49 -6.33
N VAL A 477 -11.08 -19.58 -7.08
CA VAL A 477 -9.62 -19.44 -7.17
C VAL A 477 -9.21 -17.98 -6.94
N ALA A 478 -8.19 -17.75 -6.12
CA ALA A 478 -7.53 -16.44 -6.03
C ALA A 478 -6.24 -16.45 -6.88
N GLY A 479 -6.10 -15.49 -7.79
CA GLY A 479 -4.90 -15.21 -8.57
C GLY A 479 -4.21 -13.93 -8.08
N ILE A 480 -3.36 -14.04 -7.07
CA ILE A 480 -2.67 -12.91 -6.43
C ILE A 480 -1.49 -12.46 -7.30
N ARG A 481 -1.70 -11.45 -8.14
CA ARG A 481 -0.69 -10.89 -9.07
C ARG A 481 0.09 -9.71 -8.50
N GLY A 482 -0.54 -8.93 -7.62
CA GLY A 482 0.06 -7.81 -6.90
C GLY A 482 0.06 -8.03 -5.38
N ASN A 483 0.63 -7.09 -4.62
CA ASN A 483 0.68 -7.19 -3.16
C ASN A 483 -0.71 -7.34 -2.55
N CYS A 484 -0.78 -8.01 -1.40
CA CYS A 484 -2.03 -8.35 -0.75
C CYS A 484 -1.90 -8.16 0.76
N ALA A 485 -2.84 -7.46 1.40
CA ALA A 485 -2.75 -7.14 2.83
C ALA A 485 -4.11 -7.22 3.54
N ALA A 486 -4.05 -7.45 4.85
CA ALA A 486 -5.19 -7.50 5.76
C ALA A 486 -6.34 -8.34 5.17
N GLY A 487 -7.53 -7.74 5.04
CA GLY A 487 -8.73 -8.36 4.48
C GLY A 487 -8.55 -8.94 3.09
N GLY A 488 -7.65 -8.38 2.28
CA GLY A 488 -7.34 -8.94 0.97
C GLY A 488 -6.72 -10.33 1.05
N VAL A 489 -5.90 -10.60 2.07
CA VAL A 489 -5.27 -11.92 2.25
C VAL A 489 -6.28 -12.93 2.75
N ALA A 490 -7.16 -12.54 3.68
CA ALA A 490 -8.25 -13.39 4.16
C ALA A 490 -9.25 -13.71 3.04
N MET A 491 -9.65 -12.71 2.25
CA MET A 491 -10.51 -12.92 1.07
C MET A 491 -9.87 -13.89 0.07
N ALA A 492 -8.56 -13.79 -0.19
CA ALA A 492 -7.88 -14.76 -1.04
C ALA A 492 -7.87 -16.17 -0.40
N ALA A 493 -7.56 -16.26 0.89
CA ALA A 493 -7.51 -17.51 1.63
C ALA A 493 -8.87 -18.24 1.70
N ALA A 494 -9.99 -17.52 1.58
CA ALA A 494 -11.33 -18.09 1.53
C ALA A 494 -11.64 -18.87 0.23
N CYS A 495 -10.87 -18.67 -0.86
CA CYS A 495 -11.01 -19.47 -2.07
C CYS A 495 -10.64 -20.95 -1.84
N ASP A 496 -11.09 -21.83 -2.74
CA ASP A 496 -10.67 -23.24 -2.76
C ASP A 496 -9.17 -23.37 -3.07
N VAL A 497 -8.68 -22.56 -4.02
CA VAL A 497 -7.27 -22.56 -4.47
C VAL A 497 -6.70 -21.14 -4.48
N VAL A 498 -5.49 -20.98 -3.95
CA VAL A 498 -4.74 -19.71 -3.93
C VAL A 498 -3.47 -19.84 -4.77
N LEU A 499 -3.42 -19.08 -5.84
CA LEU A 499 -2.27 -18.91 -6.72
C LEU A 499 -1.63 -17.55 -6.43
N ALA A 500 -0.31 -17.49 -6.27
CA ALA A 500 0.38 -16.22 -6.02
C ALA A 500 1.66 -16.08 -6.84
N GLY A 501 1.93 -14.87 -7.33
CA GLY A 501 3.21 -14.55 -7.97
C GLY A 501 4.38 -14.65 -6.99
N THR A 502 5.57 -15.07 -7.46
CA THR A 502 6.77 -15.16 -6.60
C THR A 502 7.30 -13.79 -6.12
N GLU A 503 6.86 -12.71 -6.75
CA GLU A 503 7.25 -11.34 -6.41
C GLU A 503 6.32 -10.65 -5.40
N VAL A 504 5.16 -11.25 -5.14
CA VAL A 504 4.15 -10.70 -4.24
C VAL A 504 4.63 -10.68 -2.79
N VAL A 505 4.27 -9.62 -2.09
CA VAL A 505 4.37 -9.49 -0.63
C VAL A 505 2.97 -9.62 -0.01
N LEU A 506 2.82 -10.51 0.96
CA LEU A 506 1.60 -10.70 1.73
C LEU A 506 1.74 -10.04 3.11
N ASN A 507 0.70 -9.37 3.61
CA ASN A 507 0.62 -8.89 4.98
C ASN A 507 -0.68 -9.39 5.63
N PRO A 508 -0.70 -10.62 6.19
CA PRO A 508 -1.92 -11.34 6.58
C PRO A 508 -2.55 -10.88 7.91
N ALA A 509 -2.18 -9.70 8.42
CA ALA A 509 -2.53 -9.25 9.77
C ALA A 509 -3.28 -7.90 9.77
N TYR A 510 -4.08 -7.71 10.81
CA TYR A 510 -4.93 -6.52 11.05
C TYR A 510 -4.49 -5.75 12.30
N ARG A 511 -3.92 -6.47 13.26
CA ARG A 511 -3.66 -5.99 14.61
C ARG A 511 -2.85 -4.69 14.67
N ALA A 512 -1.89 -4.52 13.76
CA ALA A 512 -1.07 -3.30 13.68
C ALA A 512 -1.85 -2.02 13.31
N ILE A 513 -3.02 -2.13 12.66
CA ILE A 513 -3.94 -0.99 12.43
C ILE A 513 -5.05 -0.91 13.49
N GLY A 514 -5.00 -1.78 14.50
CA GLY A 514 -5.95 -1.81 15.61
C GLY A 514 -7.24 -2.58 15.33
N LEU A 515 -7.25 -3.45 14.31
CA LEU A 515 -8.42 -4.24 13.95
C LEU A 515 -8.23 -5.72 14.30
N HIS A 516 -9.35 -6.38 14.61
CA HIS A 516 -9.44 -7.83 14.66
C HIS A 516 -9.41 -8.47 13.26
N GLY A 517 -10.13 -7.87 12.30
CA GLY A 517 -10.39 -8.42 10.96
C GLY A 517 -11.72 -9.19 10.90
N SER A 518 -12.43 -9.12 9.77
CA SER A 518 -13.67 -9.88 9.54
C SER A 518 -13.76 -10.16 8.06
N GLU A 519 -13.42 -11.38 7.67
CA GLU A 519 -13.39 -11.87 6.29
C GLU A 519 -13.39 -13.41 6.31
N TYR A 520 -14.04 -14.00 7.32
CA TYR A 520 -14.00 -15.43 7.63
C TYR A 520 -12.57 -15.96 7.81
N HIS A 521 -11.66 -15.12 8.32
CA HIS A 521 -10.26 -15.48 8.53
C HIS A 521 -10.12 -16.52 9.64
N SER A 522 -11.02 -16.52 10.63
CA SER A 522 -11.07 -17.51 11.71
C SER A 522 -11.27 -18.94 11.18
N LEU A 523 -11.98 -19.09 10.06
CA LEU A 523 -12.15 -20.37 9.37
C LEU A 523 -11.01 -20.61 8.37
N SER A 524 -10.78 -19.68 7.44
CA SER A 524 -9.87 -19.89 6.31
C SER A 524 -8.41 -20.03 6.74
N TYR A 525 -7.92 -19.21 7.67
CA TYR A 525 -6.55 -19.34 8.17
C TYR A 525 -6.39 -20.60 9.02
N THR A 526 -7.36 -20.92 9.87
CA THR A 526 -7.33 -22.13 10.71
C THR A 526 -7.35 -23.40 9.88
N GLY A 527 -8.25 -23.50 8.90
CA GLY A 527 -8.30 -24.68 8.02
C GLY A 527 -7.05 -24.84 7.15
N ARG A 528 -6.44 -23.73 6.71
CA ARG A 528 -5.24 -23.76 5.86
C ARG A 528 -3.98 -24.06 6.67
N CYS A 529 -3.74 -23.30 7.73
CA CYS A 529 -2.47 -23.26 8.45
C CYS A 529 -2.53 -23.92 9.85
N GLY A 530 -3.70 -24.40 10.29
CA GLY A 530 -3.94 -24.81 11.67
C GLY A 530 -4.03 -23.61 12.62
N SER A 531 -4.56 -23.82 13.83
CA SER A 531 -4.80 -22.75 14.81
C SER A 531 -3.52 -22.00 15.21
N SER A 532 -2.40 -22.73 15.38
CA SER A 532 -1.10 -22.13 15.69
C SER A 532 -0.57 -21.27 14.53
N GLY A 533 -0.68 -21.77 13.30
CA GLY A 533 -0.30 -21.01 12.10
C GLY A 533 -1.15 -19.76 11.91
N ALA A 534 -2.48 -19.87 12.08
CA ALA A 534 -3.40 -18.74 12.03
C ALA A 534 -3.08 -17.67 13.08
N THR A 535 -2.86 -18.09 14.34
CA THR A 535 -2.47 -17.19 15.43
C THR A 535 -1.16 -16.47 15.10
N LYS A 536 -0.16 -17.21 14.62
CA LYS A 536 1.13 -16.64 14.23
C LYS A 536 0.99 -15.60 13.12
N LEU A 537 0.21 -15.88 12.07
CA LEU A 537 -0.03 -14.93 10.97
C LEU A 537 -0.66 -13.62 11.48
N LEU A 538 -1.63 -13.71 12.38
CA LEU A 538 -2.33 -12.55 12.94
C LEU A 538 -1.50 -11.77 13.97
N ARG A 539 -0.61 -12.44 14.71
CA ARG A 539 0.19 -11.84 15.80
C ARG A 539 1.59 -11.37 15.38
N ASP A 540 2.25 -12.02 14.42
CA ASP A 540 3.61 -11.62 14.00
C ASP A 540 3.64 -10.23 13.34
N MET A 541 2.57 -9.85 12.62
CA MET A 541 2.42 -8.55 11.94
C MET A 541 3.63 -8.16 11.05
N ARG A 542 4.27 -9.18 10.47
CA ARG A 542 5.41 -9.05 9.56
C ARG A 542 4.99 -9.41 8.12
N PRO A 543 5.68 -8.84 7.11
CA PRO A 543 5.45 -9.26 5.73
C PRO A 543 5.80 -10.74 5.56
N LEU A 544 5.08 -11.42 4.68
CA LEU A 544 5.20 -12.84 4.39
C LEU A 544 5.50 -13.04 2.89
N SER A 545 6.50 -13.86 2.57
CA SER A 545 6.78 -14.23 1.19
C SER A 545 5.79 -15.29 0.71
N THR A 546 5.52 -15.34 -0.60
CA THR A 546 4.62 -16.37 -1.14
C THR A 546 5.19 -17.79 -1.02
N THR A 547 6.51 -17.94 -0.94
CA THR A 547 7.17 -19.21 -0.63
C THR A 547 6.83 -19.66 0.79
N ASP A 548 6.99 -18.78 1.79
CA ASP A 548 6.70 -19.12 3.19
C ASP A 548 5.20 -19.36 3.39
N ALA A 549 4.36 -18.54 2.74
CA ALA A 549 2.92 -18.72 2.74
C ALA A 549 2.51 -20.09 2.17
N ARG A 550 3.22 -20.58 1.14
CA ARG A 550 3.00 -21.92 0.59
C ARG A 550 3.43 -23.02 1.55
N THR A 551 4.58 -22.88 2.19
CA THR A 551 5.05 -23.82 3.22
C THR A 551 4.05 -23.93 4.38
N MET A 552 3.40 -22.82 4.74
CA MET A 552 2.37 -22.78 5.79
C MET A 552 0.98 -23.27 5.36
N GLY A 553 0.75 -23.49 4.06
CA GLY A 553 -0.57 -23.89 3.51
C GLY A 553 -1.53 -22.72 3.21
N LEU A 554 -1.11 -21.47 3.42
CA LEU A 554 -1.92 -20.29 3.11
C LEU A 554 -2.06 -20.08 1.59
N VAL A 555 -1.01 -20.42 0.83
CA VAL A 555 -0.96 -20.37 -0.64
C VAL A 555 -0.77 -21.78 -1.20
N ASP A 556 -1.50 -22.16 -2.23
CA ASP A 556 -1.40 -23.50 -2.83
C ASP A 556 -0.27 -23.57 -3.87
N HIS A 557 -0.16 -22.52 -4.70
CA HIS A 557 0.83 -22.46 -5.78
C HIS A 557 1.54 -21.11 -5.88
N THR A 558 2.86 -21.16 -5.98
CA THR A 558 3.71 -20.00 -6.30
C THR A 558 4.10 -20.03 -7.78
N ILE A 559 3.79 -18.98 -8.53
CA ILE A 559 4.03 -18.91 -9.97
C ILE A 559 5.09 -17.86 -10.28
N PRO A 560 6.17 -18.22 -11.00
CA PRO A 560 7.19 -17.25 -11.40
C PRO A 560 6.69 -16.32 -12.51
N GLY A 561 7.22 -15.10 -12.52
CA GLY A 561 6.93 -14.08 -13.53
C GLY A 561 6.13 -12.90 -12.95
N PHE A 562 5.85 -11.93 -13.83
CA PHE A 562 5.10 -10.72 -13.52
C PHE A 562 4.33 -10.26 -14.77
N GLY A 563 3.40 -9.31 -14.60
CA GLY A 563 2.62 -8.74 -15.71
C GLY A 563 1.88 -9.81 -16.52
N ALA A 564 1.84 -9.63 -17.86
CA ALA A 564 1.14 -10.54 -18.78
C ALA A 564 1.65 -11.99 -18.72
N LEU A 565 2.94 -12.20 -18.45
CA LEU A 565 3.51 -13.55 -18.32
C LEU A 565 2.93 -14.29 -17.10
N LEU A 566 2.81 -13.59 -15.97
CA LEU A 566 2.18 -14.15 -14.77
C LEU A 566 0.71 -14.48 -15.01
N ASP A 567 -0.01 -13.57 -15.66
CA ASP A 567 -1.42 -13.76 -16.04
C ASP A 567 -1.62 -15.03 -16.89
N THR A 568 -0.82 -15.15 -17.95
CA THR A 568 -0.83 -16.31 -18.85
C THR A 568 -0.55 -17.60 -18.10
N ARG A 569 0.45 -17.60 -17.21
CA ARG A 569 0.82 -18.77 -16.43
C ARG A 569 -0.26 -19.16 -15.42
N MET A 570 -0.92 -18.19 -14.78
CA MET A 570 -2.06 -18.44 -13.88
C MET A 570 -3.23 -19.07 -14.64
N ARG A 571 -3.64 -18.48 -15.76
CA ARG A 571 -4.71 -19.02 -16.62
C ARG A 571 -4.41 -20.43 -17.10
N LYS A 572 -3.16 -20.67 -17.56
CA LYS A 572 -2.70 -22.01 -17.97
C LYS A 572 -2.76 -23.02 -16.82
N LEU A 573 -2.40 -22.62 -15.60
CA LEU A 573 -2.49 -23.51 -14.44
C LEU A 573 -3.94 -23.83 -14.10
N VAL A 574 -4.83 -22.83 -14.09
CA VAL A 574 -6.27 -23.04 -13.88
C VAL A 574 -6.83 -23.99 -14.93
N LYS A 575 -6.53 -23.77 -16.21
CA LYS A 575 -6.88 -24.69 -17.30
C LYS A 575 -6.42 -26.11 -17.02
N SER A 576 -5.15 -26.29 -16.65
CA SER A 576 -4.58 -27.60 -16.35
C SER A 576 -5.25 -28.29 -15.16
N MET A 577 -5.68 -27.53 -14.15
CA MET A 577 -6.44 -28.08 -13.00
C MET A 577 -7.81 -28.58 -13.45
N LEU A 578 -8.49 -27.82 -14.31
CA LEU A 578 -9.85 -28.13 -14.76
C LEU A 578 -9.93 -29.26 -15.79
N THR A 579 -8.87 -29.44 -16.59
CA THR A 579 -8.78 -30.54 -17.57
C THR A 579 -8.15 -31.80 -17.00
N SER A 580 -7.74 -31.80 -15.72
CA SER A 580 -7.17 -32.98 -15.08
C SER A 580 -8.23 -34.09 -14.96
N PRO A 581 -7.87 -35.38 -15.15
CA PRO A 581 -8.80 -36.49 -14.92
C PRO A 581 -9.18 -36.64 -13.43
N LYS A 582 -8.44 -36.00 -12.51
CA LYS A 582 -8.81 -35.95 -11.10
C LYS A 582 -10.04 -35.05 -10.94
N LYS A 583 -11.08 -35.57 -10.27
CA LYS A 583 -12.29 -34.82 -9.96
C LYS A 583 -11.92 -33.59 -9.12
N LEU A 584 -12.34 -32.41 -9.58
CA LEU A 584 -12.23 -31.18 -8.81
C LEU A 584 -13.03 -31.32 -7.51
N ALA A 585 -12.36 -31.11 -6.39
CA ALA A 585 -12.95 -31.11 -5.06
C ALA A 585 -12.80 -29.71 -4.46
N PRO A 586 -13.68 -29.33 -3.50
CA PRO A 586 -13.47 -28.16 -2.68
C PRO A 586 -12.08 -28.16 -2.04
N GLY A 587 -11.57 -26.99 -1.69
CA GLY A 587 -10.26 -26.85 -1.07
C GLY A 587 -10.13 -27.76 0.16
N ALA A 588 -9.06 -28.56 0.24
CA ALA A 588 -8.87 -29.57 1.29
C ALA A 588 -8.81 -28.97 2.71
N TRP A 589 -8.61 -27.65 2.82
CA TRP A 589 -8.66 -26.94 4.09
C TRP A 589 -10.08 -26.87 4.68
N LYS A 590 -11.11 -26.86 3.82
CA LYS A 590 -12.52 -26.72 4.22
C LYS A 590 -13.02 -27.93 5.03
N SER A 591 -12.43 -29.12 4.87
CA SER A 591 -12.82 -30.30 5.65
C SER A 591 -12.35 -30.26 7.11
N LYS A 592 -11.53 -29.27 7.48
CA LYS A 592 -10.95 -29.12 8.83
C LYS A 592 -11.70 -28.10 9.68
N VAL A 593 -12.69 -27.43 9.12
CA VAL A 593 -13.45 -26.34 9.76
C VAL A 593 -14.92 -26.40 9.33
N ASP A 594 -15.81 -25.77 10.09
CA ASP A 594 -17.23 -25.74 9.75
C ASP A 594 -17.53 -24.63 8.74
N VAL A 595 -17.61 -25.00 7.46
CA VAL A 595 -18.06 -24.12 6.36
C VAL A 595 -19.53 -24.35 5.98
N SER A 596 -20.31 -25.02 6.82
CA SER A 596 -21.76 -25.10 6.64
C SER A 596 -22.39 -23.69 6.76
N PRO A 597 -23.63 -23.46 6.28
CA PRO A 597 -24.30 -22.18 6.49
C PRO A 597 -24.34 -21.73 7.96
N ALA A 598 -24.49 -22.66 8.91
CA ALA A 598 -24.45 -22.36 10.34
C ALA A 598 -23.03 -22.00 10.82
N GLY A 599 -22.01 -22.72 10.37
CA GLY A 599 -20.61 -22.43 10.67
C GLY A 599 -20.16 -21.06 10.14
N LEU A 600 -20.56 -20.74 8.90
CA LEU A 600 -20.33 -19.42 8.30
C LEU A 600 -21.04 -18.32 9.10
N ALA A 601 -22.32 -18.50 9.44
CA ALA A 601 -23.05 -17.52 10.25
C ALA A 601 -22.40 -17.30 11.62
N CYS A 602 -21.95 -18.37 12.27
CA CYS A 602 -21.25 -18.32 13.55
C CYS A 602 -19.93 -17.54 13.44
N ALA A 603 -19.08 -17.89 12.46
CA ALA A 603 -17.80 -17.21 12.23
C ALA A 603 -17.99 -15.73 11.95
N ARG A 604 -18.93 -15.36 11.06
CA ARG A 604 -19.23 -13.96 10.76
C ARG A 604 -19.74 -13.20 11.98
N ALA A 605 -20.64 -13.79 12.77
CA ALA A 605 -21.16 -13.15 13.98
C ALA A 605 -20.05 -12.92 15.02
N GLN A 606 -19.12 -13.88 15.17
CA GLN A 606 -17.99 -13.77 16.08
C GLN A 606 -16.99 -12.70 15.63
N GLU A 607 -16.56 -12.74 14.36
CA GLU A 607 -15.61 -11.77 13.80
C GLU A 607 -16.19 -10.35 13.80
N LEU A 608 -17.45 -10.18 13.38
CA LEU A 608 -18.13 -8.88 13.42
C LEU A 608 -18.40 -8.42 14.86
N GLY A 609 -18.63 -9.35 15.80
CA GLY A 609 -18.71 -9.04 17.24
C GLY A 609 -17.43 -8.39 17.74
N GLU A 610 -16.27 -8.89 17.34
CA GLU A 610 -14.97 -8.27 17.65
C GLU A 610 -14.75 -6.95 16.91
N MET A 611 -15.09 -6.87 15.62
CA MET A 611 -14.99 -5.62 14.86
C MET A 611 -15.87 -4.51 15.46
N SER A 612 -17.07 -4.85 15.97
CA SER A 612 -17.94 -3.86 16.63
C SER A 612 -17.26 -3.21 17.86
N LYS A 613 -16.48 -3.99 18.62
CA LYS A 613 -15.71 -3.46 19.76
C LYS A 613 -14.60 -2.52 19.28
N ASP A 614 -14.00 -2.79 18.12
CA ASP A 614 -12.98 -1.93 17.49
C ASP A 614 -13.57 -0.63 16.92
N PHE A 615 -14.89 -0.55 16.75
CA PHE A 615 -15.56 0.62 16.20
C PHE A 615 -16.27 1.46 17.26
N TRP A 616 -16.82 0.86 18.32
CA TRP A 616 -17.70 1.60 19.24
C TRP A 616 -17.42 1.42 20.74
N SER A 617 -16.66 0.40 21.15
CA SER A 617 -16.35 0.22 22.58
C SER A 617 -15.18 1.11 23.02
N PRO A 618 -14.82 1.19 24.31
CA PRO A 618 -13.58 1.81 24.77
C PRO A 618 -12.31 1.36 24.00
N ARG A 619 -12.31 0.11 23.50
CA ARG A 619 -11.24 -0.46 22.67
C ARG A 619 -11.09 0.25 21.32
N SER A 620 -12.10 0.97 20.83
CA SER A 620 -12.09 1.60 19.49
C SER A 620 -10.98 2.62 19.27
N SER A 621 -10.47 3.20 20.36
CA SER A 621 -9.29 4.07 20.34
C SER A 621 -8.07 3.41 19.68
N ARG A 622 -7.94 2.07 19.78
CA ARG A 622 -6.85 1.33 19.14
C ARG A 622 -6.93 1.36 17.62
N TYR A 623 -8.13 1.46 17.05
CA TYR A 623 -8.35 1.51 15.60
C TYR A 623 -8.43 2.94 15.08
N HIS A 624 -9.29 3.79 15.65
CA HIS A 624 -9.57 5.10 15.08
C HIS A 624 -8.34 6.03 15.05
N LEU A 625 -7.53 6.02 16.11
CA LEU A 625 -6.30 6.80 16.14
C LEU A 625 -5.30 6.30 15.09
N ARG A 626 -5.11 4.99 14.98
CA ARG A 626 -4.21 4.37 14.00
C ARG A 626 -4.67 4.57 12.56
N ARG A 627 -5.97 4.46 12.28
CA ARG A 627 -6.57 4.79 10.97
C ARG A 627 -6.30 6.24 10.61
N ARG A 628 -6.63 7.18 11.51
CA ARG A 628 -6.40 8.61 11.33
C ARG A 628 -4.93 8.82 10.99
N ASP A 629 -4.01 8.32 11.81
CA ASP A 629 -2.58 8.55 11.63
C ASP A 629 -2.05 7.97 10.31
N PHE A 630 -2.53 6.79 9.91
CA PHE A 630 -2.20 6.15 8.64
C PHE A 630 -2.70 6.96 7.42
N VAL A 631 -3.95 7.41 7.44
CA VAL A 631 -4.58 8.16 6.34
C VAL A 631 -3.98 9.57 6.24
N ARG A 632 -3.85 10.24 7.38
CA ARG A 632 -3.37 11.61 7.52
C ARG A 632 -1.84 11.74 7.40
N LYS A 633 -1.13 10.60 7.26
CA LYS A 633 0.33 10.50 7.13
C LYS A 633 1.06 11.18 8.30
N ILE A 634 0.58 10.93 9.51
CA ILE A 634 1.28 11.36 10.71
C ILE A 634 2.61 10.61 10.78
N LYS A 635 3.68 11.34 11.08
CA LYS A 635 5.02 10.75 11.18
C LYS A 635 5.03 9.78 12.37
N ALA A 636 5.64 8.61 12.17
CA ALA A 636 5.88 7.68 13.26
C ALA A 636 6.80 8.34 14.31
N VAL A 637 6.58 8.01 15.58
CA VAL A 637 7.39 8.50 16.71
C VAL A 637 8.47 7.51 17.14
N LYS A 638 8.32 6.24 16.76
CA LYS A 638 9.30 5.17 16.98
C LYS A 638 9.22 4.12 15.88
N THR A 639 10.28 3.34 15.72
CA THR A 639 10.24 2.09 14.95
C THR A 639 9.57 1.00 15.80
N PRO A 640 8.59 0.26 15.27
CA PRO A 640 8.04 -0.89 16.01
C PRO A 640 9.12 -1.93 16.34
N LEU A 641 9.11 -2.46 17.57
CA LEU A 641 10.08 -3.42 18.09
C LEU A 641 10.10 -4.72 17.29
N ARG A 642 8.98 -5.10 16.68
CA ARG A 642 8.94 -6.25 15.75
C ARG A 642 9.88 -6.10 14.54
N PHE A 643 10.32 -4.87 14.22
CA PHE A 643 11.31 -4.58 13.18
C PHE A 643 12.66 -4.11 13.76
N ALA A 644 12.63 -3.30 14.83
CA ALA A 644 13.80 -2.79 15.53
C ALA A 644 14.36 -3.81 16.54
N ALA A 645 14.76 -4.99 16.06
CA ALA A 645 15.35 -6.05 16.89
C ALA A 645 16.56 -5.59 17.73
N HIS A 646 17.31 -4.57 17.28
CA HIS A 646 18.43 -3.98 18.02
C HIS A 646 18.01 -3.12 19.23
N ARG A 647 16.73 -2.74 19.32
CA ARG A 647 16.15 -1.99 20.45
C ARG A 647 15.36 -2.88 21.41
N ARG A 648 15.02 -4.10 21.00
CA ARG A 648 14.16 -5.00 21.79
C ARG A 648 14.92 -5.62 22.95
N SER A 649 14.47 -5.34 24.17
CA SER A 649 14.88 -6.06 25.38
C SER A 649 14.03 -7.33 25.61
N ALA A 650 14.51 -8.26 26.43
CA ALA A 650 13.76 -9.46 26.78
C ALA A 650 12.46 -9.09 27.54
N GLY A 651 11.31 -9.57 27.03
CA GLY A 651 9.99 -9.27 27.59
C GLY A 651 9.38 -7.93 27.16
N GLU A 652 10.10 -7.12 26.39
CA GLU A 652 9.61 -5.83 25.89
C GLU A 652 8.68 -6.03 24.68
N LEU A 653 7.47 -5.50 24.80
CA LEU A 653 6.40 -5.60 23.80
C LEU A 653 5.96 -4.21 23.36
N ASP A 654 5.67 -4.06 22.07
CA ASP A 654 4.82 -2.95 21.63
C ASP A 654 3.40 -3.13 22.17
N GLU A 655 2.63 -2.03 22.21
CA GLU A 655 1.25 -2.02 22.69
C GLU A 655 0.42 -3.12 21.98
N GLU A 656 0.55 -3.19 20.65
CA GLU A 656 -0.16 -4.16 19.83
C GLU A 656 0.32 -5.62 20.00
N GLU A 657 1.37 -5.91 20.76
CA GLU A 657 1.80 -7.28 21.02
C GLU A 657 1.24 -7.82 22.35
N SER A 658 0.75 -6.95 23.22
CA SER A 658 0.17 -7.33 24.51
C SER A 658 -1.22 -7.98 24.36
N GLU A 659 -1.61 -8.81 25.33
CA GLU A 659 -2.98 -9.35 25.41
C GLU A 659 -4.00 -8.29 25.83
N GLU A 660 -3.60 -7.31 26.66
CA GLU A 660 -4.43 -6.16 27.03
C GLU A 660 -4.95 -5.38 25.81
N PHE A 661 -4.25 -5.48 24.68
CA PHE A 661 -4.64 -4.83 23.44
C PHE A 661 -6.00 -5.30 22.91
N ASP A 662 -6.46 -6.50 23.29
CA ASP A 662 -7.77 -7.03 22.90
C ASP A 662 -8.86 -6.78 23.96
N ASP A 663 -8.50 -6.43 25.19
CA ASP A 663 -9.41 -6.34 26.32
C ASP A 663 -10.09 -4.97 26.46
N VAL A 664 -11.42 -4.95 26.33
CA VAL A 664 -12.22 -3.72 26.46
C VAL A 664 -12.10 -3.10 27.86
N ILE A 665 -12.03 -3.92 28.92
CA ILE A 665 -11.95 -3.45 30.31
C ILE A 665 -10.64 -2.69 30.56
N SER A 666 -9.54 -3.20 30.00
CA SER A 666 -8.23 -2.54 30.04
C SER A 666 -8.28 -1.14 29.40
N PHE A 667 -8.94 -1.00 28.25
CA PHE A 667 -9.13 0.32 27.62
C PHE A 667 -10.04 1.25 28.43
N GLU A 668 -11.11 0.73 29.04
CA GLU A 668 -11.98 1.51 29.91
C GLU A 668 -11.22 2.04 31.14
N ARG A 669 -10.41 1.20 31.78
CA ARG A 669 -9.54 1.60 32.90
C ARG A 669 -8.55 2.68 32.47
N LYS A 670 -7.91 2.54 31.30
CA LYS A 670 -6.98 3.54 30.74
C LYS A 670 -7.69 4.88 30.49
N ALA A 671 -8.90 4.85 29.93
CA ALA A 671 -9.69 6.06 29.69
C ALA A 671 -10.10 6.77 30.99
N ARG A 672 -10.57 6.02 32.01
CA ARG A 672 -10.91 6.58 33.32
C ARG A 672 -9.70 7.21 34.01
N ALA A 673 -8.55 6.55 33.96
CA ALA A 673 -7.30 7.07 34.53
C ALA A 673 -6.84 8.36 33.84
N ALA A 674 -6.94 8.43 32.51
CA ALA A 674 -6.60 9.64 31.75
C ALA A 674 -7.50 10.84 32.13
N LEU A 675 -8.81 10.60 32.26
CA LEU A 675 -9.77 11.63 32.65
C LEU A 675 -9.53 12.13 34.08
N MET A 676 -9.23 11.23 35.03
CA MET A 676 -8.84 11.63 36.39
C MET A 676 -7.55 12.46 36.39
N ALA A 677 -6.56 12.10 35.58
CA ALA A 677 -5.30 12.84 35.47
C ALA A 677 -5.51 14.26 34.88
N GLU A 678 -6.38 14.39 33.88
CA GLU A 678 -6.73 15.69 33.30
C GLU A 678 -7.50 16.58 34.28
N GLN A 679 -8.46 16.01 35.02
CA GLN A 679 -9.15 16.71 36.10
C GLN A 679 -8.19 17.17 37.20
N LEU A 680 -7.25 16.31 37.60
CA LEU A 680 -6.24 16.66 38.59
C LEU A 680 -5.31 17.77 38.07
N LYS A 681 -4.91 17.72 36.80
CA LYS A 681 -4.10 18.76 36.16
C LYS A 681 -4.84 20.10 36.15
N GLY A 682 -6.10 20.12 35.73
CA GLY A 682 -6.93 21.33 35.76
C GLY A 682 -7.13 21.87 37.18
N TYR A 683 -7.30 20.98 38.16
CA TYR A 683 -7.35 21.36 39.58
C TYR A 683 -6.04 22.00 40.04
N VAL A 684 -4.89 21.36 39.76
CA VAL A 684 -3.57 21.90 40.13
C VAL A 684 -3.30 23.24 39.45
N GLU A 685 -3.64 23.40 38.17
CA GLU A 685 -3.52 24.67 37.44
C GLU A 685 -4.42 25.76 38.07
N SER A 686 -5.64 25.41 38.48
CA SER A 686 -6.54 26.35 39.18
C SER A 686 -6.03 26.77 40.57
N VAL A 687 -5.38 25.85 41.29
CA VAL A 687 -4.75 26.11 42.59
C VAL A 687 -3.43 26.88 42.43
N ALA A 688 -2.70 26.69 41.33
CA ALA A 688 -1.48 27.46 41.03
C ALA A 688 -1.78 28.89 40.57
N LEU A 689 -2.94 29.14 39.96
CA LEU A 689 -3.42 30.46 39.56
C LEU A 689 -4.00 31.28 40.74
N THR A 690 -4.24 30.67 41.89
CA THR A 690 -4.64 31.38 43.12
C THR A 690 -3.39 31.82 43.91
N THR A 691 -2.99 33.08 43.73
CA THR A 691 -1.89 33.69 44.50
C THR A 691 -2.28 33.92 45.98
N PRO A 692 -1.31 34.02 46.91
CA PRO A 692 -1.56 34.15 48.36
C PRO A 692 -2.32 35.40 48.81
N SER A 693 -2.69 36.33 47.90
CA SER A 693 -3.40 37.56 48.26
C SER A 693 -4.90 37.38 48.45
N GLN A 694 -5.49 36.22 48.10
CA GLN A 694 -6.93 35.97 48.25
C GLN A 694 -7.32 35.18 49.51
N ARG A 695 -6.37 34.74 50.33
CA ARG A 695 -6.68 34.07 51.62
C ARG A 695 -7.07 35.03 52.75
N ALA A 696 -6.87 36.35 52.60
CA ALA A 696 -7.21 37.34 53.63
C ALA A 696 -8.65 37.88 53.55
N ALA A 697 -9.43 37.54 52.52
CA ALA A 697 -10.81 38.02 52.36
C ALA A 697 -11.88 37.03 52.83
N ALA A 698 -11.50 35.82 53.24
CA ALA A 698 -12.44 34.75 53.61
C ALA A 698 -12.68 34.59 55.12
N SER A 699 -12.15 35.48 55.97
CA SER A 699 -12.38 35.45 57.43
C SER A 699 -13.48 36.42 57.91
N HIS A 700 -14.16 37.13 57.01
CA HIS A 700 -15.31 37.99 57.35
C HIS A 700 -16.45 37.84 56.34
N ALA A 701 -17.11 36.69 56.36
CA ALA A 701 -18.48 36.52 55.90
C ALA A 701 -19.08 35.26 56.54
N SER A 702 -19.21 35.29 57.86
CA SER A 702 -20.18 34.47 58.58
C SER A 702 -21.56 35.11 58.41
N GLU A 703 -22.60 34.26 58.35
CA GLU A 703 -24.03 34.58 58.30
C GLU A 703 -24.64 34.85 56.92
N SER A 704 -25.01 33.77 56.22
CA SER A 704 -26.44 33.40 56.11
C SER A 704 -26.58 32.05 55.40
N ALA A 705 -27.30 31.14 56.06
CA ALA A 705 -27.53 29.78 55.60
C ALA A 705 -28.62 29.73 54.52
N GLY A 706 -28.32 29.04 53.42
CA GLY A 706 -29.32 28.62 52.43
C GLY A 706 -28.93 27.25 51.87
N LYS A 707 -29.55 26.19 52.40
CA LYS A 707 -29.44 24.81 51.90
C LYS A 707 -29.69 24.79 50.39
N ARG A 708 -28.71 24.35 49.59
CA ARG A 708 -28.94 23.94 48.21
C ARG A 708 -28.57 22.47 48.02
N ASP A 709 -29.51 21.84 47.33
CA ASP A 709 -29.76 20.44 47.09
C ASP A 709 -28.58 19.74 46.41
N LEU A 710 -28.08 18.65 47.02
CA LEU A 710 -27.10 17.74 46.43
C LEU A 710 -27.85 16.64 45.69
N ARG A 711 -28.10 16.82 44.39
CA ARG A 711 -28.51 15.72 43.50
C ARG A 711 -27.48 15.49 42.39
N PRO A 712 -27.11 14.23 42.10
CA PRO A 712 -26.30 13.90 40.93
C PRO A 712 -27.05 14.20 39.63
N VAL A 713 -26.38 14.88 38.69
CA VAL A 713 -26.85 15.16 37.34
C VAL A 713 -26.70 13.91 36.47
N PHE A 714 -27.55 12.89 36.67
CA PHE A 714 -27.79 11.80 35.70
C PHE A 714 -29.13 11.11 36.02
N SER A 715 -30.26 11.70 35.63
CA SER A 715 -31.56 11.01 35.57
C SER A 715 -32.55 11.72 34.65
N CYS A 716 -32.46 11.50 33.34
CA CYS A 716 -33.57 11.84 32.43
C CYS A 716 -33.69 10.93 31.21
N TYR A 717 -33.14 9.71 31.28
CA TYR A 717 -33.60 8.63 30.42
C TYR A 717 -34.35 7.63 31.30
N TYR A 718 -35.58 7.33 30.89
CA TYR A 718 -36.59 6.50 31.56
C TYR A 718 -37.48 7.24 32.57
N ASP A 719 -38.49 7.93 32.04
CA ASP A 719 -39.86 7.76 32.50
C ASP A 719 -40.84 8.04 31.36
N VAL A 720 -41.36 6.97 30.77
CA VAL A 720 -42.64 6.96 30.05
C VAL A 720 -43.49 5.96 30.80
N THR A 721 -44.37 6.45 31.67
CA THR A 721 -45.57 5.73 32.08
C THR A 721 -46.76 6.63 31.81
N ALA A 722 -47.75 6.08 31.12
CA ALA A 722 -49.03 5.98 31.80
C ALA A 722 -48.93 4.80 32.77
#